data_AF-A0A945Z2V0-F1
#
_entry.id   AF-A0A945Z2V0-F1
#
_cell.length_a   1.000
_cell.length_b   1.000
_cell.length_c   1.000
_cell.angle_alpha   90.00
_cell.angle_beta   90.00
_cell.angle_gamma   90.00
#
_symmetry.space_group_name_H-M   'P 1'
#
loop_
_entity.id
_entity.type
_entity.pdbx_description
1 polymer ?
#
loop_
_entity_poly.entity_id
_entity_poly.type
_entity_poly.pdbx_seq_one_letter_code
_entity_poly.pdbx_strand_id
1 'polypeptide(L)'
;MIKDIKNLEKQYKDLLKTIWTNVLNIFRSGSNMDSSNNIKTTINLSDSPIIDENQDRLRRSPFVNTLYGEITDLPLEDSFCFGLYGNWGEGKTSVLNLLKKKLQKDLDTILFEFDPWFLSAKEVILKNFLEGFERKLVSNSRVSKGLFEKYFKRLSSAGISVLGSGVQVGWESDNLCPSELKEEINSLIEKSQKKIVVFIDDVDRLQPEEILQVFKLVKLVADFKHTIFILSMDVEAVKRALESKKIDIEYIDKIVQKPLHLPKIEQKDIIELFTSGINDLLATQSLEEKRVNEELDDLLLVYKRDAVRLFTTLRNVKRYISSLSSSLPIVVGEVHLFDFIILEIIKIFAPKDLYNDIYNNWWIYVKERYSYEKNYNPRLWQNDEKEPGSIKAHVEKLLHNQSKKEVFINLLGVLFPYINDAFKLYNRFSEEKMARQEKRIYSTSFSKYYMLNVPSQELSDALISEIISSWGSVLPGKITEAINENFASFEQQDELTEFLTKLNLLENNITPEVAPALIRSIYQNSSNFSKKSKGNWTDSKFHRADKLIVNLLRDKIETTEVQNVLEEVIVNTDSLDFASGVYILCTLEQNHHPNEKWKILPTILKVLVDRFGNDFVKPKVNFFQSGEPSYVLIRLWNLCAEEEIVDLKECTCAEYVRNILENELKCIGKLLSCFLQRWVSTKESSLELDINEAEKYLDINAFYEIIVKEYKNVYTTDEEKESVDLFIRNYERSKDEENEDQT
;
A
#
# COMPACT_ATOMS: atom_id res chain seq x y z
N MET A 1 -16.44 -34.34 10.60
CA MET A 1 -15.47 -33.22 10.77
C MET A 1 -14.85 -32.76 9.45
N ILE A 2 -13.95 -33.51 8.78
CA ILE A 2 -13.35 -33.09 7.49
C ILE A 2 -14.41 -32.95 6.36
N LYS A 3 -15.42 -33.84 6.37
CA LYS A 3 -16.54 -33.80 5.43
C LYS A 3 -17.45 -32.58 5.64
N ASP A 4 -17.60 -32.14 6.89
CA ASP A 4 -18.42 -30.98 7.27
C ASP A 4 -17.70 -29.67 6.95
N ILE A 5 -16.37 -29.62 7.11
CA ILE A 5 -15.52 -28.51 6.69
C ILE A 5 -15.56 -28.33 5.17
N LYS A 6 -15.45 -29.42 4.39
CA LYS A 6 -15.58 -29.36 2.93
C LYS A 6 -16.98 -28.94 2.46
N ASN A 7 -18.02 -29.29 3.23
CA ASN A 7 -19.39 -28.89 2.92
C ASN A 7 -19.65 -27.41 3.25
N LEU A 8 -19.06 -26.92 4.34
CA LEU A 8 -19.03 -25.49 4.69
C LEU A 8 -18.24 -24.67 3.67
N GLU A 9 -17.06 -25.13 3.24
CA GLU A 9 -16.30 -24.48 2.16
C GLU A 9 -17.08 -24.43 0.85
N LYS A 10 -17.80 -25.49 0.52
CA LYS A 10 -18.64 -25.54 -0.68
C LYS A 10 -19.83 -24.58 -0.59
N GLN A 11 -20.55 -24.57 0.53
CA GLN A 11 -21.64 -23.61 0.78
C GLN A 11 -21.14 -22.17 0.78
N TYR A 12 -19.94 -21.93 1.32
CA TYR A 12 -19.31 -20.61 1.33
C TYR A 12 -18.91 -20.17 -0.08
N LYS A 13 -18.33 -21.07 -0.89
CA LYS A 13 -18.03 -20.81 -2.31
C LYS A 13 -19.28 -20.56 -3.14
N ASP A 14 -20.37 -21.30 -2.91
CA ASP A 14 -21.64 -21.11 -3.62
C ASP A 14 -22.32 -19.79 -3.22
N LEU A 15 -22.22 -19.39 -1.95
CA LEU A 15 -22.70 -18.09 -1.46
C LEU A 15 -21.87 -16.94 -2.05
N LEU A 16 -20.54 -17.06 -2.06
CA LEU A 16 -19.64 -16.10 -2.72
C LEU A 16 -19.96 -16.00 -4.22
N LYS A 17 -20.14 -17.13 -4.90
CA LYS A 17 -20.51 -17.17 -6.32
C LYS A 17 -21.87 -16.53 -6.61
N THR A 18 -22.84 -16.68 -5.71
CA THR A 18 -24.17 -16.06 -5.85
C THR A 18 -24.10 -14.55 -5.63
N ILE A 19 -23.37 -14.11 -4.60
CA ILE A 19 -23.09 -12.68 -4.35
C ILE A 19 -22.34 -12.10 -5.56
N TRP A 20 -21.36 -12.83 -6.09
CA TRP A 20 -20.56 -12.43 -7.24
C TRP A 20 -21.37 -12.39 -8.53
N THR A 21 -22.28 -13.32 -8.75
CA THR A 21 -23.19 -13.30 -9.91
C THR A 21 -24.10 -12.08 -9.85
N ASN A 22 -24.55 -11.68 -8.65
CA ASN A 22 -25.31 -10.45 -8.47
C ASN A 22 -24.45 -9.19 -8.69
N VAL A 23 -23.19 -9.20 -8.25
CA VAL A 23 -22.22 -8.11 -8.48
C VAL A 23 -21.85 -7.98 -9.96
N LEU A 24 -21.58 -9.08 -10.65
CA LEU A 24 -21.35 -9.14 -12.09
C LEU A 24 -22.60 -8.73 -12.88
N ASN A 25 -23.81 -9.07 -12.41
CA ASN A 25 -25.04 -8.60 -13.05
C ASN A 25 -25.23 -7.08 -12.89
N ILE A 26 -24.75 -6.49 -11.79
CA ILE A 26 -24.71 -5.02 -11.62
C ILE A 26 -23.65 -4.39 -12.55
N PHE A 27 -22.48 -5.01 -12.69
CA PHE A 27 -21.45 -4.57 -13.65
C PHE A 27 -21.91 -4.71 -15.12
N ARG A 28 -22.59 -5.81 -15.47
CA ARG A 28 -23.11 -6.10 -16.82
C ARG A 28 -24.31 -5.24 -17.21
N SER A 29 -25.12 -4.82 -16.25
CA SER A 29 -26.25 -3.89 -16.51
C SER A 29 -25.79 -2.44 -16.68
N GLY A 30 -24.53 -2.13 -16.37
CA GLY A 30 -23.92 -0.81 -16.63
C GLY A 30 -23.58 -0.53 -18.10
N SER A 31 -23.64 -1.52 -19.00
CA SER A 31 -23.22 -1.37 -20.41
C SER A 31 -24.34 -1.46 -21.45
N ASN A 32 -25.59 -1.70 -21.06
CA ASN A 32 -26.76 -1.64 -21.94
C ASN A 32 -28.04 -1.42 -21.13
N MET A 33 -28.46 -0.17 -20.88
CA MET A 33 -29.84 0.14 -20.48
C MET A 33 -30.20 1.63 -20.68
N ASP A 34 -31.40 1.82 -21.22
CA ASP A 34 -31.98 3.08 -21.69
C ASP A 34 -31.94 4.25 -20.68
N SER A 35 -31.72 5.43 -21.24
CA SER A 35 -31.50 6.74 -20.60
C SER A 35 -32.72 7.36 -19.91
N SER A 36 -33.58 6.57 -19.25
CA SER A 36 -34.76 7.11 -18.56
C SER A 36 -35.14 6.30 -17.31
N ASN A 37 -34.26 6.27 -16.30
CA ASN A 37 -34.59 6.26 -14.85
C ASN A 37 -33.35 5.96 -13.97
N ASN A 38 -32.23 6.65 -14.21
CA ASN A 38 -31.06 6.52 -13.35
C ASN A 38 -31.14 7.47 -12.15
N ILE A 39 -31.47 6.92 -10.98
CA ILE A 39 -30.84 7.40 -9.75
C ILE A 39 -29.39 6.92 -9.85
N LYS A 40 -28.51 7.75 -10.43
CA LYS A 40 -27.06 7.60 -10.25
C LYS A 40 -26.82 7.64 -8.73
N THR A 41 -26.66 6.49 -8.09
CA THR A 41 -26.21 6.44 -6.71
C THR A 41 -24.71 6.70 -6.67
N THR A 42 -24.28 7.90 -7.07
CA THR A 42 -22.98 8.41 -6.65
C THR A 42 -23.00 8.38 -5.12
N ILE A 43 -22.17 7.54 -4.50
CA ILE A 43 -22.10 7.49 -3.05
C ILE A 43 -21.77 8.88 -2.55
N ASN A 44 -22.70 9.46 -1.79
CA ASN A 44 -22.48 10.75 -1.17
C ASN A 44 -21.44 10.57 -0.06
N LEU A 45 -20.18 10.83 -0.42
CA LEU A 45 -19.03 10.81 0.47
C LEU A 45 -19.03 11.97 1.47
N SER A 46 -19.95 12.93 1.32
CA SER A 46 -20.14 13.98 2.32
C SER A 46 -20.55 13.38 3.65
N ASP A 47 -19.93 13.88 4.72
CA ASP A 47 -20.29 13.57 6.10
C ASP A 47 -21.47 14.41 6.62
N SER A 48 -22.21 15.08 5.71
CA SER A 48 -23.39 15.86 6.08
C SER A 48 -24.49 14.96 6.67
N PRO A 49 -25.14 15.39 7.77
CA PRO A 49 -26.31 14.71 8.30
C PRO A 49 -27.47 14.79 7.30
N ILE A 50 -28.35 13.78 7.31
CA ILE A 50 -29.52 13.79 6.44
C ILE A 50 -30.53 14.83 6.91
N ILE A 51 -31.36 15.32 5.99
CA ILE A 51 -32.38 16.34 6.23
C ILE A 51 -33.79 15.87 5.83
N ASP A 52 -33.91 14.69 5.25
CA ASP A 52 -35.19 14.16 4.75
C ASP A 52 -35.26 12.63 4.91
N GLU A 53 -36.47 12.12 5.09
CA GLU A 53 -36.75 10.68 5.26
C GLU A 53 -36.36 9.86 4.02
N ASN A 54 -36.41 10.44 2.81
CA ASN A 54 -35.97 9.76 1.59
C ASN A 54 -34.47 9.42 1.58
N GLN A 55 -33.70 10.06 2.46
CA GLN A 55 -32.26 9.80 2.62
C GLN A 55 -31.96 8.80 3.75
N ASP A 56 -32.99 8.32 4.47
CA ASP A 56 -32.86 7.47 5.65
C ASP A 56 -32.57 6.00 5.32
N ARG A 57 -31.31 5.72 5.01
CA ARG A 57 -30.83 4.35 4.73
C ARG A 57 -30.85 3.43 5.97
N LEU A 58 -30.74 4.01 7.16
CA LEU A 58 -30.63 3.29 8.43
C LEU A 58 -31.99 3.04 9.10
N ARG A 59 -33.10 3.35 8.41
CA ARG A 59 -34.47 3.17 8.92
C ARG A 59 -34.65 3.77 10.32
N ARG A 60 -34.15 5.00 10.51
CA ARG A 60 -34.32 5.80 11.73
C ARG A 60 -35.72 6.41 11.85
N SER A 61 -36.46 6.50 10.75
CA SER A 61 -37.78 7.14 10.69
C SER A 61 -38.81 6.57 11.67
N PRO A 62 -38.92 5.25 11.90
CA PRO A 62 -39.79 4.69 12.95
C PRO A 62 -39.41 5.18 14.36
N PHE A 63 -38.11 5.22 14.70
CA PHE A 63 -37.65 5.75 15.98
C PHE A 63 -38.01 7.24 16.13
N VAL A 64 -37.83 8.02 15.06
CA VAL A 64 -38.23 9.44 15.03
C VAL A 64 -39.75 9.60 15.16
N ASN A 65 -40.56 8.72 14.57
CA ASN A 65 -42.01 8.73 14.71
C ASN A 65 -42.45 8.50 16.16
N THR A 66 -41.85 7.54 16.85
CA THR A 66 -42.14 7.28 18.27
C THR A 66 -41.77 8.49 19.11
N LEU A 67 -40.58 9.07 18.92
CA LEU A 67 -40.16 10.26 19.66
C LEU A 67 -41.04 11.47 19.39
N TYR A 68 -41.45 11.68 18.13
CA TYR A 68 -42.40 12.72 17.76
C TYR A 68 -43.72 12.57 18.53
N GLY A 69 -44.30 11.36 18.53
CA GLY A 69 -45.53 11.07 19.27
C GLY A 69 -45.40 11.34 20.77
N GLU A 70 -44.30 10.90 21.39
CA GLU A 70 -44.03 11.19 22.80
C GLU A 70 -43.98 12.69 23.09
N ILE A 71 -43.31 13.48 22.25
CA ILE A 71 -43.24 14.94 22.39
C ILE A 71 -44.61 15.58 22.24
N THR A 72 -45.41 15.15 21.26
CA THR A 72 -46.75 15.70 21.01
C THR A 72 -47.80 15.25 22.03
N ASP A 73 -47.60 14.11 22.69
CA ASP A 73 -48.51 13.58 23.70
C ASP A 73 -48.20 14.07 25.12
N LEU A 74 -46.99 14.61 25.37
CA LEU A 74 -46.65 15.22 26.66
C LEU A 74 -47.64 16.33 27.04
N PRO A 75 -48.15 16.37 28.28
CA PRO A 75 -49.08 17.41 28.70
C PRO A 75 -48.39 18.78 28.72
N LEU A 76 -49.18 19.84 28.56
CA LEU A 76 -48.73 21.22 28.69
C LEU A 76 -48.56 21.59 30.17
N GLU A 77 -47.55 21.01 30.81
CA GLU A 77 -47.22 21.18 32.23
C GLU A 77 -45.78 21.69 32.40
N ASP A 78 -45.03 21.13 33.35
CA ASP A 78 -43.63 21.45 33.60
C ASP A 78 -42.72 21.00 32.45
N SER A 79 -41.46 21.41 32.50
CA SER A 79 -40.53 21.04 31.45
C SER A 79 -40.18 19.55 31.44
N PHE A 80 -39.71 19.10 30.27
CA PHE A 80 -39.22 17.74 30.10
C PHE A 80 -37.93 17.73 29.28
N CYS A 81 -36.94 16.95 29.67
CA CYS A 81 -35.63 16.88 29.04
C CYS A 81 -35.33 15.44 28.59
N PHE A 82 -35.22 15.28 27.28
CA PHE A 82 -34.78 14.07 26.59
C PHE A 82 -33.27 14.14 26.31
N GLY A 83 -32.57 13.02 26.52
CA GLY A 83 -31.18 12.85 26.13
C GLY A 83 -31.06 11.89 24.96
N LEU A 84 -30.74 12.37 23.77
CA LEU A 84 -30.47 11.54 22.59
C LEU A 84 -29.02 11.04 22.63
N TYR A 85 -28.86 9.77 23.00
CA TYR A 85 -27.57 9.15 23.26
C TYR A 85 -27.10 8.31 22.09
N GLY A 86 -25.86 8.53 21.68
CA GLY A 86 -25.20 7.73 20.65
C GLY A 86 -23.74 8.10 20.51
N ASN A 87 -22.92 7.13 20.10
CA ASN A 87 -21.50 7.36 19.89
C ASN A 87 -21.27 8.36 18.75
N TRP A 88 -20.08 8.94 18.69
CA TRP A 88 -19.70 9.78 17.56
C TRP A 88 -19.86 9.02 16.22
N GLY A 89 -20.68 9.58 15.30
CA GLY A 89 -20.94 9.01 13.98
C GLY A 89 -22.15 8.06 13.89
N GLU A 90 -22.90 7.83 14.97
CA GLU A 90 -24.11 6.98 14.95
C GLU A 90 -25.38 7.65 14.37
N GLY A 91 -25.30 8.95 14.04
CA GLY A 91 -26.38 9.68 13.36
C GLY A 91 -27.28 10.53 14.27
N LYS A 92 -26.79 11.04 15.40
CA LYS A 92 -27.54 11.93 16.32
C LYS A 92 -28.15 13.14 15.59
N THR A 93 -27.32 13.96 14.94
CA THR A 93 -27.76 15.14 14.17
C THR A 93 -28.74 14.77 13.05
N SER A 94 -28.52 13.63 12.38
CA SER A 94 -29.46 13.11 11.37
C SER A 94 -30.85 12.85 11.95
N VAL A 95 -30.93 12.20 13.11
CA VAL A 95 -32.19 11.95 13.82
C VAL A 95 -32.83 13.26 14.29
N LEU A 96 -32.05 14.21 14.81
CA LEU A 96 -32.56 15.54 15.18
C LEU A 96 -33.13 16.28 13.97
N ASN A 97 -32.47 16.25 12.81
CA ASN A 97 -32.96 16.90 11.60
C ASN A 97 -34.30 16.32 11.12
N LEU A 98 -34.44 14.99 11.15
CA LEU A 98 -35.71 14.32 10.81
C LEU A 98 -36.82 14.71 11.80
N LEU A 99 -36.51 14.77 13.10
CA LEU A 99 -37.47 15.18 14.12
C LEU A 99 -37.88 16.65 13.99
N LYS A 100 -36.90 17.56 13.80
CA LYS A 100 -37.14 18.99 13.55
C LYS A 100 -38.06 19.18 12.36
N LYS A 101 -37.81 18.48 11.25
CA LYS A 101 -38.63 18.57 10.04
C LYS A 101 -40.08 18.13 10.24
N LYS A 102 -40.31 17.17 11.13
CA LYS A 102 -41.65 16.75 11.54
C LYS A 102 -42.33 17.80 12.41
N LEU A 103 -41.65 18.25 13.46
CA LEU A 103 -42.19 19.27 14.37
C LEU A 103 -42.39 20.63 13.70
N GLN A 104 -41.64 20.96 12.63
CA GLN A 104 -41.85 22.17 11.83
C GLN A 104 -43.23 22.22 11.18
N LYS A 105 -43.87 21.06 10.95
CA LYS A 105 -45.21 20.96 10.38
C LYS A 105 -46.31 21.03 11.45
N ASP A 106 -45.94 20.96 12.72
CA ASP A 106 -46.86 21.06 13.85
C ASP A 106 -47.05 22.53 14.25
N LEU A 107 -48.28 23.02 14.12
CA LEU A 107 -48.65 24.42 14.39
C LEU A 107 -48.63 24.77 15.88
N ASP A 108 -48.71 23.75 16.74
CA ASP A 108 -48.75 23.88 18.19
C ASP A 108 -47.35 23.79 18.84
N THR A 109 -46.31 23.72 18.01
CA THR A 109 -44.90 23.64 18.42
C THR A 109 -44.09 24.86 17.97
N ILE A 110 -43.30 25.43 18.89
CA ILE A 110 -42.27 26.44 18.65
C ILE A 110 -40.92 25.76 18.71
N LEU A 111 -40.13 25.87 17.65
CA LEU A 111 -38.78 25.30 17.59
C LEU A 111 -37.71 26.33 17.92
N PHE A 112 -36.83 25.96 18.84
CA PHE A 112 -35.62 26.70 19.15
C PHE A 112 -34.39 25.80 19.01
N GLU A 113 -33.47 26.20 18.16
CA GLU A 113 -32.22 25.48 17.93
C GLU A 113 -31.08 26.27 18.54
N PHE A 114 -30.28 25.58 19.36
CA PHE A 114 -29.12 26.14 20.01
C PHE A 114 -27.91 25.24 19.82
N ASP A 115 -26.91 25.74 19.11
CA ASP A 115 -25.63 25.07 18.95
C ASP A 115 -24.57 25.78 19.81
N PRO A 116 -24.19 25.20 20.96
CA PRO A 116 -23.22 25.81 21.86
C PRO A 116 -21.78 25.77 21.31
N TRP A 117 -21.48 24.94 20.31
CA TRP A 117 -20.12 24.73 19.82
C TRP A 117 -19.47 25.99 19.24
N PHE A 118 -20.25 26.90 18.67
CA PHE A 118 -19.76 28.13 18.05
C PHE A 118 -19.49 29.27 19.04
N LEU A 119 -19.76 29.06 20.32
CA LEU A 119 -19.72 30.11 21.34
C LEU A 119 -18.51 29.91 22.23
N SER A 120 -17.53 30.80 22.13
CA SER A 120 -16.36 30.81 23.02
C SER A 120 -16.63 31.71 24.23
N ALA A 121 -16.36 31.16 25.43
CA ALA A 121 -16.55 31.72 26.77
C ALA A 121 -17.92 31.47 27.46
N LYS A 122 -17.84 31.15 28.76
CA LYS A 122 -18.95 30.75 29.64
C LYS A 122 -20.14 31.73 29.62
N GLU A 123 -19.86 33.03 29.59
CA GLU A 123 -20.87 34.10 29.64
C GLU A 123 -21.64 34.24 28.32
N VAL A 124 -21.02 33.83 27.21
CA VAL A 124 -21.55 33.98 25.86
C VAL A 124 -22.59 32.91 25.55
N ILE A 125 -22.42 31.68 26.06
CA ILE A 125 -23.36 30.56 25.88
C ILE A 125 -24.74 30.90 26.47
N LEU A 126 -24.77 31.29 27.74
CA LEU A 126 -26.00 31.65 28.45
C LEU A 126 -26.71 32.85 27.83
N LYS A 127 -25.96 33.93 27.57
CA LYS A 127 -26.50 35.14 26.97
C LYS A 127 -27.14 34.86 25.60
N ASN A 128 -26.42 34.17 24.70
CA ASN A 128 -26.92 33.88 23.37
C ASN A 128 -28.12 32.94 23.37
N PHE A 129 -28.11 31.93 24.25
CA PHE A 129 -29.28 31.06 24.40
C PHE A 129 -30.50 31.88 24.80
N LEU A 130 -30.38 32.73 25.83
CA LEU A 130 -31.50 33.50 26.36
C LEU A 130 -32.03 34.51 25.34
N GLU A 131 -31.14 35.26 24.68
CA GLU A 131 -31.53 36.18 23.60
C GLU A 131 -32.16 35.43 22.41
N GLY A 132 -31.67 34.24 22.09
CA GLY A 132 -32.26 33.37 21.06
C GLY A 132 -33.66 32.88 21.45
N PHE A 133 -33.80 32.38 22.68
CA PHE A 133 -35.02 31.84 23.24
C PHE A 133 -36.09 32.94 23.35
N GLU A 134 -35.74 34.10 23.91
CA GLU A 134 -36.63 35.26 23.99
C GLU A 134 -37.08 35.73 22.61
N ARG A 135 -36.16 35.84 21.63
CA ARG A 135 -36.54 36.21 20.25
C ARG A 135 -37.57 35.23 19.66
N LYS A 136 -37.41 33.93 19.89
CA LYS A 136 -38.38 32.92 19.41
C LYS A 136 -39.72 32.98 20.13
N LEU A 137 -39.73 33.33 21.41
CA LEU A 137 -40.98 33.56 22.13
C LEU A 137 -41.66 34.83 21.65
N VAL A 138 -40.96 35.97 21.58
CA VAL A 138 -41.50 37.25 21.11
C VAL A 138 -42.04 37.18 19.67
N SER A 139 -41.41 36.39 18.78
CA SER A 139 -41.92 36.22 17.42
C SER A 139 -43.20 35.39 17.33
N ASN A 140 -43.47 34.53 18.32
CA ASN A 140 -44.59 33.58 18.32
C ASN A 140 -45.64 33.85 19.39
N SER A 141 -45.41 34.83 20.27
CA SER A 141 -46.28 35.20 21.39
C SER A 141 -46.12 36.70 21.70
N ARG A 142 -47.14 37.36 22.25
CA ARG A 142 -47.11 38.79 22.62
C ARG A 142 -46.27 39.04 23.89
N VAL A 143 -45.08 38.47 23.96
CA VAL A 143 -44.11 38.67 25.05
C VAL A 143 -43.42 40.03 24.86
N SER A 144 -43.26 40.79 25.94
CA SER A 144 -42.52 42.06 25.94
C SER A 144 -41.01 41.79 25.83
N LYS A 145 -40.32 42.55 24.95
CA LYS A 145 -38.86 42.49 24.82
C LYS A 145 -38.17 42.92 26.12
N GLY A 146 -37.12 42.22 26.52
CA GLY A 146 -36.24 42.51 27.64
C GLY A 146 -36.63 41.83 28.96
N LEU A 147 -37.68 40.99 28.98
CA LEU A 147 -38.16 40.35 30.21
C LEU A 147 -37.19 39.24 30.68
N PHE A 148 -36.66 38.46 29.74
CA PHE A 148 -35.68 37.40 30.03
C PHE A 148 -34.32 37.98 30.46
N GLU A 149 -33.88 39.08 29.84
CA GLU A 149 -32.66 39.79 30.25
C GLU A 149 -32.76 40.30 31.69
N LYS A 150 -33.92 40.85 32.07
CA LYS A 150 -34.22 41.28 33.46
C LYS A 150 -34.20 40.10 34.43
N TYR A 151 -34.88 39.00 34.10
CA TYR A 151 -34.89 37.78 34.93
C TYR A 151 -33.48 37.26 35.19
N PHE A 152 -32.64 37.22 34.15
CA PHE A 152 -31.29 36.67 34.26
C PHE A 152 -30.32 37.60 35.00
N LYS A 153 -30.36 38.92 34.75
CA LYS A 153 -29.60 39.90 35.53
C LYS A 153 -29.88 39.75 37.03
N ARG A 154 -31.15 39.49 37.38
CA ARG A 154 -31.58 39.33 38.78
C ARG A 154 -31.12 38.02 39.41
N LEU A 155 -31.22 36.90 38.70
CA LEU A 155 -30.64 35.61 39.14
C LEU A 155 -29.14 35.73 39.42
N SER A 156 -28.42 36.43 38.55
CA SER A 156 -26.98 36.68 38.68
C SER A 156 -26.66 37.55 39.91
N SER A 157 -27.49 38.56 40.19
CA SER A 157 -27.34 39.45 41.35
C SER A 157 -27.73 38.81 42.69
N ALA A 158 -28.57 37.77 42.69
CA ALA A 158 -29.07 37.10 43.89
C ALA A 158 -28.09 36.06 44.49
N GLY A 159 -26.82 36.04 44.06
CA GLY A 159 -25.80 35.14 44.60
C GLY A 159 -25.91 33.68 44.14
N ILE A 160 -26.85 33.36 43.25
CA ILE A 160 -26.84 32.09 42.52
C ILE A 160 -25.66 32.17 41.54
N SER A 161 -24.61 31.41 41.81
CA SER A 161 -23.36 31.36 41.02
C SER A 161 -23.57 30.70 39.65
N VAL A 162 -24.37 31.36 38.82
CA VAL A 162 -24.61 30.99 37.41
C VAL A 162 -23.32 31.21 36.62
N LEU A 163 -22.59 32.29 36.91
CA LEU A 163 -21.31 32.63 36.32
C LEU A 163 -20.21 32.41 37.36
N GLY A 164 -19.27 31.51 37.10
CA GLY A 164 -18.25 31.04 38.05
C GLY A 164 -17.16 32.07 38.40
N SER A 165 -17.48 33.36 38.45
CA SER A 165 -16.59 34.44 38.86
C SER A 165 -17.45 35.56 39.43
N GLY A 166 -17.14 36.03 40.64
CA GLY A 166 -17.91 37.01 41.40
C GLY A 166 -17.89 38.42 40.80
N VAL A 167 -18.49 38.59 39.62
CA VAL A 167 -18.71 39.91 39.01
C VAL A 167 -20.00 40.49 39.57
N GLN A 168 -19.88 41.46 40.48
CA GLN A 168 -21.00 42.32 40.88
C GLN A 168 -21.33 43.27 39.73
N VAL A 169 -22.44 43.01 39.03
CA VAL A 169 -23.01 43.97 38.09
C VAL A 169 -23.76 45.03 38.90
N GLY A 170 -23.39 46.30 38.69
CA GLY A 170 -23.86 47.47 39.43
C GLY A 170 -25.38 47.70 39.38
N TRP A 171 -25.86 48.33 40.44
CA TRP A 171 -27.25 48.48 40.86
C TRP A 171 -28.05 49.49 40.02
N GLU A 172 -29.26 49.09 39.61
CA GLU A 172 -30.40 50.01 39.45
C GLU A 172 -31.67 49.36 40.03
N SER A 173 -32.39 50.15 40.81
CA SER A 173 -33.49 49.77 41.69
C SER A 173 -34.83 49.61 40.95
N ASP A 174 -35.08 48.43 40.39
CA ASP A 174 -36.45 47.93 40.18
C ASP A 174 -36.81 46.90 41.27
N ASN A 175 -38.04 46.94 41.80
CA ASN A 175 -38.51 46.21 42.99
C ASN A 175 -38.96 44.75 42.77
N LEU A 176 -38.77 44.16 41.58
CA LEU A 176 -39.30 42.82 41.27
C LEU A 176 -38.34 41.69 41.67
N CYS A 177 -38.86 40.68 42.36
CA CYS A 177 -38.16 39.46 42.77
C CYS A 177 -37.95 38.50 41.58
N PRO A 178 -36.84 37.71 41.50
CA PRO A 178 -36.67 36.70 40.45
C PRO A 178 -37.85 35.73 40.30
N SER A 179 -38.55 35.40 41.39
CA SER A 179 -39.74 34.57 41.37
C SER A 179 -40.91 35.21 40.63
N GLU A 180 -41.12 36.52 40.80
CA GLU A 180 -42.20 37.28 40.16
C GLU A 180 -41.96 37.38 38.64
N LEU A 181 -40.71 37.59 38.22
CA LEU A 181 -40.32 37.57 36.80
C LEU A 181 -40.47 36.17 36.19
N LYS A 182 -40.15 35.11 36.95
CA LYS A 182 -40.38 33.73 36.51
C LYS A 182 -41.86 33.44 36.29
N GLU A 183 -42.71 33.87 37.21
CA GLU A 183 -44.18 33.72 37.10
C GLU A 183 -44.74 34.52 35.92
N GLU A 184 -44.22 35.72 35.65
CA GLU A 184 -44.59 36.51 34.48
C GLU A 184 -44.19 35.81 33.17
N ILE A 185 -42.97 35.29 33.08
CA ILE A 185 -42.51 34.48 31.92
C ILE A 185 -43.42 33.25 31.73
N ASN A 186 -43.68 32.51 32.79
CA ASN A 186 -44.54 31.32 32.74
C ASN A 186 -45.96 31.66 32.30
N SER A 187 -46.54 32.74 32.82
CA SER A 187 -47.87 33.20 32.42
C SER A 187 -47.94 33.57 30.94
N LEU A 188 -46.85 34.06 30.34
CA LEU A 188 -46.78 34.37 28.93
C LEU A 188 -46.63 33.12 28.05
N ILE A 189 -45.82 32.15 28.49
CA ILE A 189 -45.66 30.85 27.82
C ILE A 189 -46.97 30.05 27.91
N GLU A 190 -47.68 30.11 29.04
CA GLU A 190 -48.99 29.48 29.19
C GLU A 190 -50.02 30.06 28.21
N LYS A 191 -50.03 31.38 28.03
CA LYS A 191 -50.92 32.05 27.07
C LYS A 191 -50.65 31.66 25.62
N SER A 192 -49.45 31.19 25.28
CA SER A 192 -49.18 30.73 23.91
C SER A 192 -49.86 29.40 23.61
N GLN A 193 -50.16 28.57 24.62
CA GLN A 193 -50.72 27.21 24.47
C GLN A 193 -49.92 26.33 23.48
N LYS A 194 -48.63 26.63 23.33
CA LYS A 194 -47.71 25.94 22.42
C LYS A 194 -46.59 25.29 23.19
N LYS A 195 -46.11 24.16 22.68
CA LYS A 195 -44.90 23.48 23.17
C LYS A 195 -43.67 24.18 22.63
N ILE A 196 -42.68 24.42 23.46
CA ILE A 196 -41.40 24.99 23.04
C ILE A 196 -40.37 23.87 23.05
N VAL A 197 -39.97 23.40 21.87
CA VAL A 197 -38.97 22.32 21.76
C VAL A 197 -37.60 22.93 21.48
N VAL A 198 -36.70 22.77 22.44
CA VAL A 198 -35.32 23.26 22.44
C VAL A 198 -34.36 22.14 22.06
N PHE A 199 -33.67 22.32 20.95
CA PHE A 199 -32.65 21.40 20.46
C PHE A 199 -31.26 21.90 20.86
N ILE A 200 -30.50 21.05 21.56
CA ILE A 200 -29.10 21.28 21.89
C ILE A 200 -28.28 20.12 21.33
N ASP A 201 -27.49 20.36 20.29
CA ASP A 201 -26.70 19.32 19.61
C ASP A 201 -25.23 19.35 20.04
N ASP A 202 -24.52 18.24 19.78
CA ASP A 202 -23.07 18.09 19.92
C ASP A 202 -22.49 18.53 21.30
N VAL A 203 -23.23 18.28 22.39
CA VAL A 203 -22.78 18.62 23.75
C VAL A 203 -21.43 17.97 24.09
N ASP A 204 -21.18 16.77 23.55
CA ASP A 204 -19.92 16.03 23.73
C ASP A 204 -18.68 16.68 23.09
N ARG A 205 -18.86 17.72 22.27
CA ARG A 205 -17.72 18.48 21.72
C ARG A 205 -17.23 19.58 22.65
N LEU A 206 -18.08 20.05 23.56
CA LEU A 206 -17.79 21.18 24.43
C LEU A 206 -16.69 20.86 25.47
N GLN A 207 -16.01 21.90 25.94
CA GLN A 207 -15.09 21.77 27.07
C GLN A 207 -15.85 21.43 28.37
N PRO A 208 -15.22 20.79 29.38
CA PRO A 208 -15.90 20.41 30.63
C PRO A 208 -16.65 21.58 31.29
N GLU A 209 -16.06 22.78 31.28
CA GLU A 209 -16.68 24.01 31.76
C GLU A 209 -17.97 24.39 31.02
N GLU A 210 -17.98 24.22 29.71
CA GLU A 210 -19.07 24.61 28.81
C GLU A 210 -20.22 23.59 28.90
N ILE A 211 -19.90 22.30 29.02
CA ILE A 211 -20.88 21.23 29.31
C ILE A 211 -21.67 21.58 30.58
N LEU A 212 -20.98 21.98 31.65
CA LEU A 212 -21.63 22.38 32.90
C LEU A 212 -22.51 23.62 32.73
N GLN A 213 -22.13 24.56 31.87
CA GLN A 213 -22.95 25.73 31.59
C GLN A 213 -24.22 25.37 30.83
N VAL A 214 -24.11 24.49 29.82
CA VAL A 214 -25.27 23.97 29.10
C VAL A 214 -26.20 23.23 30.06
N PHE A 215 -25.69 22.37 30.94
CA PHE A 215 -26.51 21.65 31.91
C PHE A 215 -27.15 22.57 32.97
N LYS A 216 -26.42 23.58 33.46
CA LYS A 216 -26.99 24.63 34.32
C LYS A 216 -28.09 25.40 33.61
N LEU A 217 -27.87 25.75 32.34
CA LEU A 217 -28.84 26.44 31.52
C LEU A 217 -30.12 25.62 31.35
N VAL A 218 -29.97 24.33 30.99
CA VAL A 218 -31.11 23.43 30.87
C VAL A 218 -31.86 23.41 32.19
N LYS A 219 -31.18 23.29 33.34
CA LYS A 219 -31.85 23.33 34.64
C LYS A 219 -32.57 24.67 34.94
N LEU A 220 -31.99 25.80 34.54
CA LEU A 220 -32.57 27.14 34.76
C LEU A 220 -33.78 27.43 33.87
N VAL A 221 -33.80 26.87 32.66
CA VAL A 221 -34.85 27.11 31.66
C VAL A 221 -35.89 25.97 31.66
N ALA A 222 -35.52 24.76 32.12
CA ALA A 222 -36.43 23.68 32.50
C ALA A 222 -37.43 24.08 33.60
N ASP A 223 -37.17 25.19 34.27
CA ASP A 223 -38.09 25.76 35.23
C ASP A 223 -39.28 26.50 34.58
N PHE A 224 -39.30 26.63 33.24
CA PHE A 224 -40.41 27.19 32.48
C PHE A 224 -41.38 26.14 31.95
N LYS A 225 -42.67 26.45 32.01
CA LYS A 225 -43.74 25.56 31.54
C LYS A 225 -43.68 25.35 30.03
N HIS A 226 -44.32 24.26 29.57
CA HIS A 226 -44.47 23.89 28.16
C HIS A 226 -43.14 23.75 27.39
N THR A 227 -42.01 23.62 28.08
CA THR A 227 -40.67 23.61 27.46
C THR A 227 -40.11 22.20 27.44
N ILE A 228 -39.69 21.72 26.27
CA ILE A 228 -39.13 20.38 26.06
C ILE A 228 -37.70 20.52 25.55
N PHE A 229 -36.73 19.92 26.23
CA PHE A 229 -35.33 19.89 25.83
C PHE A 229 -34.98 18.57 25.14
N ILE A 230 -34.17 18.64 24.09
CA ILE A 230 -33.57 17.49 23.43
C ILE A 230 -32.07 17.74 23.34
N LEU A 231 -31.31 17.09 24.22
CA LEU A 231 -29.85 17.17 24.22
C LEU A 231 -29.27 15.96 23.49
N SER A 232 -28.47 16.18 22.46
CA SER A 232 -27.69 15.11 21.84
C SER A 232 -26.27 15.07 22.40
N MET A 233 -25.82 13.87 22.76
CA MET A 233 -24.47 13.66 23.26
C MET A 233 -23.94 12.23 23.07
N ASP A 234 -22.63 12.10 22.90
CA ASP A 234 -21.90 10.90 23.28
C ASP A 234 -21.71 10.89 24.80
N VAL A 235 -22.50 10.06 25.49
CA VAL A 235 -22.54 10.01 26.95
C VAL A 235 -21.18 9.64 27.55
N GLU A 236 -20.43 8.73 26.91
CA GLU A 236 -19.14 8.29 27.44
C GLU A 236 -18.05 9.36 27.23
N ALA A 237 -18.17 10.19 26.19
CA ALA A 237 -17.32 11.37 26.05
C ALA A 237 -17.63 12.44 27.11
N VAL A 238 -18.92 12.73 27.34
CA VAL A 238 -19.36 13.69 28.37
C VAL A 238 -18.94 13.22 29.76
N LYS A 239 -19.13 11.93 30.10
CA LYS A 239 -18.69 11.35 31.38
C LYS A 239 -17.20 11.58 31.61
N ARG A 240 -16.35 11.20 30.66
CA ARG A 240 -14.89 11.40 30.76
C ARG A 240 -14.53 12.88 30.93
N ALA A 241 -15.23 13.79 30.25
CA ALA A 241 -15.02 15.22 30.40
C ALA A 241 -15.37 15.70 31.82
N LEU A 242 -16.47 15.23 32.41
CA LEU A 242 -16.90 15.59 33.76
C LEU A 242 -16.06 14.94 34.88
N GLU A 243 -15.62 13.70 34.67
CA GLU A 243 -14.71 12.98 35.59
C GLU A 243 -13.40 13.74 35.78
N SER A 244 -12.89 14.40 34.72
CA SER A 244 -11.70 15.27 34.80
C SER A 244 -11.86 16.44 35.79
N LYS A 245 -13.11 16.82 36.11
CA LYS A 245 -13.48 17.86 37.08
C LYS A 245 -13.97 17.30 38.41
N LYS A 246 -13.86 15.98 38.64
CA LYS A 246 -14.36 15.28 39.84
C LYS A 246 -15.88 15.46 40.05
N ILE A 247 -16.63 15.53 38.95
CA ILE A 247 -18.10 15.63 38.99
C ILE A 247 -18.68 14.24 38.73
N ASP A 248 -19.65 13.85 39.55
CA ASP A 248 -20.30 12.55 39.47
C ASP A 248 -21.20 12.43 38.22
N ILE A 249 -21.27 11.22 37.67
CA ILE A 249 -22.10 10.83 36.53
C ILE A 249 -23.59 11.03 36.85
N GLU A 250 -23.99 10.87 38.12
CA GLU A 250 -25.36 11.17 38.59
C GLU A 250 -25.81 12.60 38.25
N TYR A 251 -24.88 13.51 37.93
CA TYR A 251 -25.21 14.85 37.47
C TYR A 251 -26.01 14.83 36.16
N ILE A 252 -25.71 13.92 35.23
CA ILE A 252 -26.45 13.79 33.96
C ILE A 252 -27.88 13.31 34.22
N ASP A 253 -28.05 12.34 35.11
CA ASP A 253 -29.35 11.76 35.47
C ASP A 253 -30.27 12.77 36.18
N LYS A 254 -29.69 13.81 36.80
CA LYS A 254 -30.45 14.94 37.38
C LYS A 254 -30.96 15.93 36.35
N ILE A 255 -30.41 15.92 35.14
CA ILE A 255 -30.73 16.88 34.06
C ILE A 255 -31.58 16.22 32.99
N VAL A 256 -31.27 14.98 32.61
CA VAL A 256 -32.00 14.22 31.59
C VAL A 256 -33.03 13.32 32.28
N GLN A 257 -34.32 13.61 32.14
CA GLN A 257 -35.36 12.74 32.70
C GLN A 257 -35.58 11.49 31.86
N LYS A 258 -35.42 11.56 30.52
CA LYS A 258 -35.56 10.39 29.65
C LYS A 258 -34.37 10.19 28.70
N PRO A 259 -33.52 9.20 28.97
CA PRO A 259 -32.46 8.81 28.04
C PRO A 259 -33.03 8.02 26.85
N LEU A 260 -32.66 8.41 25.64
CA LEU A 260 -33.06 7.81 24.38
C LEU A 260 -31.82 7.33 23.64
N HIS A 261 -31.56 6.04 23.69
CA HIS A 261 -30.44 5.45 22.95
C HIS A 261 -30.81 5.29 21.48
N LEU A 262 -29.94 5.75 20.59
CA LEU A 262 -30.08 5.47 19.16
C LEU A 262 -30.06 3.96 18.92
N PRO A 263 -30.98 3.44 18.07
CA PRO A 263 -30.92 2.04 17.63
C PRO A 263 -29.53 1.69 17.07
N LYS A 264 -29.06 0.47 17.30
CA LYS A 264 -27.77 0.04 16.73
C LYS A 264 -27.89 -0.17 15.22
N ILE A 265 -26.79 0.10 14.51
CA ILE A 265 -26.71 -0.06 13.05
C ILE A 265 -26.48 -1.54 12.76
N GLU A 266 -27.19 -2.08 11.76
CA GLU A 266 -26.94 -3.45 11.31
C GLU A 266 -25.59 -3.50 10.56
N GLN A 267 -24.78 -4.52 10.86
CA GLN A 267 -23.51 -4.71 10.15
C GLN A 267 -23.70 -4.91 8.64
N LYS A 268 -24.86 -5.44 8.23
CA LYS A 268 -25.22 -5.56 6.83
C LYS A 268 -25.22 -4.22 6.10
N ASP A 269 -25.78 -3.17 6.69
CA ASP A 269 -25.81 -1.82 6.10
C ASP A 269 -24.40 -1.24 5.92
N ILE A 270 -23.51 -1.50 6.89
CA ILE A 270 -22.10 -1.07 6.83
C ILE A 270 -21.35 -1.82 5.73
N ILE A 271 -21.54 -3.15 5.63
CA ILE A 271 -20.94 -3.99 4.60
C ILE A 271 -21.42 -3.57 3.21
N GLU A 272 -22.73 -3.30 3.04
CA GLU A 272 -23.30 -2.84 1.78
C GLU A 272 -22.72 -1.47 1.36
N LEU A 273 -22.61 -0.52 2.30
CA LEU A 273 -21.98 0.78 2.02
C LEU A 273 -20.50 0.64 1.66
N PHE A 274 -19.76 -0.23 2.37
CA PHE A 274 -18.34 -0.48 2.09
C PHE A 274 -18.16 -1.09 0.70
N THR A 275 -18.93 -2.14 0.39
CA THR A 275 -18.82 -2.89 -0.87
C THR A 275 -19.20 -2.03 -2.06
N SER A 276 -20.32 -1.28 -1.97
CA SER A 276 -20.71 -0.33 -3.01
C SER A 276 -19.67 0.79 -3.16
N GLY A 277 -19.12 1.31 -2.05
CA GLY A 277 -18.04 2.31 -2.03
C GLY A 277 -16.81 1.91 -2.81
N ILE A 278 -16.33 0.68 -2.57
CA ILE A 278 -15.18 0.14 -3.28
C ILE A 278 -15.52 -0.11 -4.75
N ASN A 279 -16.66 -0.72 -5.06
CA ASN A 279 -17.03 -1.03 -6.44
C ASN A 279 -17.18 0.24 -7.29
N ASP A 280 -17.87 1.26 -6.78
CA ASP A 280 -18.03 2.54 -7.48
C ASP A 280 -16.67 3.21 -7.72
N LEU A 281 -15.77 3.18 -6.73
CA LEU A 281 -14.44 3.74 -6.88
C LEU A 281 -13.64 2.98 -7.96
N LEU A 282 -13.63 1.65 -7.93
CA LEU A 282 -12.86 0.86 -8.89
C LEU A 282 -13.43 0.94 -10.30
N ALA A 283 -14.75 1.10 -10.45
CA ALA A 283 -15.38 1.34 -11.74
C ALA A 283 -14.97 2.68 -12.39
N THR A 284 -14.50 3.65 -11.59
CA THR A 284 -13.92 4.90 -12.13
C THR A 284 -12.48 4.75 -12.61
N GLN A 285 -11.81 3.67 -12.23
CA GLN A 285 -10.44 3.38 -12.65
C GLN A 285 -10.49 2.53 -13.93
N SER A 286 -9.63 2.81 -14.90
CA SER A 286 -9.48 2.00 -16.12
C SER A 286 -8.73 0.69 -15.84
N LEU A 287 -9.28 -0.13 -14.93
CA LEU A 287 -8.71 -1.40 -14.49
C LEU A 287 -9.23 -2.58 -15.33
N GLU A 288 -8.36 -3.55 -15.59
CA GLU A 288 -8.75 -4.80 -16.22
C GLU A 288 -9.70 -5.61 -15.30
N GLU A 289 -10.79 -6.13 -15.86
CA GLU A 289 -11.79 -6.91 -15.12
C GLU A 289 -11.16 -8.13 -14.42
N LYS A 290 -10.18 -8.77 -15.06
CA LYS A 290 -9.46 -9.92 -14.49
C LYS A 290 -8.74 -9.54 -13.18
N ARG A 291 -8.00 -8.43 -13.20
CA ARG A 291 -7.27 -7.92 -12.02
C ARG A 291 -8.22 -7.60 -10.88
N VAL A 292 -9.33 -6.92 -11.19
CA VAL A 292 -10.37 -6.58 -10.20
C VAL A 292 -10.94 -7.84 -9.57
N ASN A 293 -11.26 -8.86 -10.38
CA ASN A 293 -11.84 -10.10 -9.89
C ASN A 293 -10.87 -10.90 -9.00
N GLU A 294 -9.61 -11.04 -9.42
CA GLU A 294 -8.59 -11.78 -8.67
C GLU A 294 -8.24 -11.12 -7.33
N GLU A 295 -8.11 -9.79 -7.30
CA GLU A 295 -7.68 -9.07 -6.09
C GLU A 295 -8.84 -8.73 -5.12
N LEU A 296 -10.08 -8.56 -5.60
CA LEU A 296 -11.23 -8.20 -4.75
C LEU A 296 -11.84 -9.35 -3.95
N ASP A 297 -11.80 -10.58 -4.47
CA ASP A 297 -12.37 -11.73 -3.77
C ASP A 297 -11.66 -11.95 -2.42
N ASP A 298 -10.32 -11.86 -2.44
CA ASP A 298 -9.50 -11.93 -1.23
C ASP A 298 -9.77 -10.75 -0.30
N LEU A 299 -9.98 -9.54 -0.84
CA LEU A 299 -10.31 -8.36 -0.05
C LEU A 299 -11.60 -8.55 0.76
N LEU A 300 -12.68 -9.00 0.12
CA LEU A 300 -13.98 -9.16 0.77
C LEU A 300 -13.93 -10.23 1.87
N LEU A 301 -13.12 -11.28 1.67
CA LEU A 301 -12.87 -12.30 2.67
C LEU A 301 -12.19 -11.71 3.92
N VAL A 302 -11.06 -11.03 3.72
CA VAL A 302 -10.29 -10.40 4.82
C VAL A 302 -11.11 -9.33 5.52
N TYR A 303 -11.87 -8.54 4.75
CA TYR A 303 -12.76 -7.54 5.30
C TYR A 303 -13.82 -8.17 6.21
N LYS A 304 -14.57 -9.17 5.72
CA LYS A 304 -15.65 -9.82 6.52
C LYS A 304 -15.11 -10.58 7.72
N ARG A 305 -13.92 -11.20 7.61
CA ARG A 305 -13.28 -11.96 8.69
C ARG A 305 -12.79 -11.05 9.81
N ASP A 306 -12.06 -9.99 9.44
CA ASP A 306 -11.29 -9.17 10.38
C ASP A 306 -11.72 -7.70 10.36
N ALA A 307 -11.55 -7.02 9.21
CA ALA A 307 -11.60 -5.56 9.16
C ALA A 307 -12.99 -4.99 9.45
N VAL A 308 -14.08 -5.72 9.21
CA VAL A 308 -15.47 -5.31 9.49
C VAL A 308 -15.64 -4.88 10.94
N ARG A 309 -14.86 -5.45 11.87
CA ARG A 309 -14.88 -5.07 13.28
C ARG A 309 -14.40 -3.65 13.51
N LEU A 310 -13.58 -3.07 12.62
CA LEU A 310 -13.13 -1.68 12.71
C LEU A 310 -14.21 -0.70 12.23
N PHE A 311 -15.08 -1.12 11.31
CA PHE A 311 -16.15 -0.29 10.75
C PHE A 311 -17.42 -0.40 11.58
N THR A 312 -17.57 0.49 12.57
CA THR A 312 -18.75 0.49 13.47
C THR A 312 -19.79 1.55 13.10
N THR A 313 -19.44 2.51 12.23
CA THR A 313 -20.33 3.59 11.81
C THR A 313 -20.24 3.83 10.30
N LEU A 314 -21.28 4.42 9.70
CA LEU A 314 -21.24 4.84 8.30
C LEU A 314 -20.14 5.88 8.03
N ARG A 315 -19.81 6.71 9.03
CA ARG A 315 -18.73 7.70 8.94
C ARG A 315 -17.36 7.04 8.78
N ASN A 316 -17.11 5.91 9.45
CA ASN A 316 -15.86 5.17 9.26
C ASN A 316 -15.70 4.73 7.79
N VAL A 317 -16.77 4.19 7.20
CA VAL A 317 -16.79 3.76 5.80
C VAL A 317 -16.57 4.96 4.87
N LYS A 318 -17.34 6.05 5.04
CA LYS A 318 -17.18 7.26 4.22
C LYS A 318 -15.77 7.83 4.28
N ARG A 319 -15.20 7.98 5.47
CA ARG A 319 -13.82 8.48 5.65
C ARG A 319 -12.80 7.60 4.93
N TYR A 320 -12.97 6.29 5.03
CA TYR A 320 -12.10 5.33 4.37
C TYR A 320 -12.19 5.41 2.85
N ILE A 321 -13.41 5.39 2.28
CA ILE A 321 -13.61 5.51 0.84
C ILE A 321 -13.09 6.85 0.32
N SER A 322 -13.31 7.95 1.03
CA SER A 322 -12.78 9.27 0.64
C SER A 322 -11.24 9.32 0.66
N SER A 323 -10.60 8.64 1.61
CA SER A 323 -9.14 8.54 1.67
C SER A 323 -8.62 7.77 0.46
N LEU A 324 -9.22 6.60 0.21
CA LEU A 324 -8.86 5.74 -0.91
C LEU A 324 -9.13 6.41 -2.26
N SER A 325 -10.24 7.14 -2.41
CA SER A 325 -10.55 7.85 -3.66
C SER A 325 -9.56 8.96 -3.99
N SER A 326 -8.83 9.46 -2.98
CA SER A 326 -7.82 10.49 -3.15
C SER A 326 -6.44 9.90 -3.47
N SER A 327 -6.10 8.75 -2.88
CA SER A 327 -4.77 8.16 -2.98
C SER A 327 -4.65 7.10 -4.09
N LEU A 328 -5.68 6.29 -4.31
CA LEU A 328 -5.65 5.18 -5.25
C LEU A 328 -5.36 5.59 -6.70
N PRO A 329 -5.98 6.64 -7.29
CA PRO A 329 -5.76 6.99 -8.69
C PRO A 329 -4.30 7.27 -9.05
N ILE A 330 -3.50 7.72 -8.06
CA ILE A 330 -2.10 8.09 -8.23
C ILE A 330 -1.21 6.85 -8.35
N VAL A 331 -1.55 5.78 -7.63
CA VAL A 331 -0.70 4.58 -7.49
C VAL A 331 -1.29 3.32 -8.07
N VAL A 332 -2.51 3.35 -8.62
CA VAL A 332 -3.24 2.16 -9.08
C VAL A 332 -2.47 1.28 -10.07
N GLY A 333 -1.59 1.88 -10.89
CA GLY A 333 -0.70 1.17 -11.82
C GLY A 333 0.64 0.71 -11.22
N GLU A 334 0.97 1.14 -10.00
CA GLU A 334 2.29 1.00 -9.37
C GLU A 334 2.28 0.08 -8.14
N VAL A 335 1.11 -0.26 -7.59
CA VAL A 335 0.95 -1.09 -6.40
C VAL A 335 -0.07 -2.22 -6.61
N HIS A 336 0.02 -3.26 -5.79
CA HIS A 336 -1.01 -4.29 -5.67
C HIS A 336 -2.25 -3.68 -5.01
N LEU A 337 -3.42 -3.82 -5.65
CA LEU A 337 -4.66 -3.17 -5.22
C LEU A 337 -5.11 -3.69 -3.85
N PHE A 338 -5.08 -5.01 -3.66
CA PHE A 338 -5.46 -5.61 -2.38
C PHE A 338 -4.57 -5.13 -1.22
N ASP A 339 -3.25 -5.10 -1.41
CA ASP A 339 -2.31 -4.70 -0.35
C ASP A 339 -2.53 -3.21 -0.01
N PHE A 340 -2.74 -2.37 -1.02
CA PHE A 340 -2.93 -0.93 -0.84
C PHE A 340 -4.23 -0.60 -0.11
N ILE A 341 -5.32 -1.28 -0.45
CA ILE A 341 -6.61 -1.14 0.22
C ILE A 341 -6.49 -1.53 1.70
N ILE A 342 -5.84 -2.66 2.03
CA ILE A 342 -5.63 -3.08 3.42
C ILE A 342 -4.71 -2.09 4.17
N LEU A 343 -3.66 -1.59 3.52
CA LEU A 343 -2.79 -0.58 4.11
C LEU A 343 -3.55 0.72 4.43
N GLU A 344 -4.46 1.14 3.55
CA GLU A 344 -5.27 2.35 3.76
C GLU A 344 -6.25 2.16 4.94
N ILE A 345 -6.72 0.93 5.21
CA ILE A 345 -7.46 0.61 6.44
C ILE A 345 -6.57 0.86 7.67
N ILE A 346 -5.33 0.35 7.65
CA ILE A 346 -4.37 0.55 8.75
C ILE A 346 -4.10 2.05 8.96
N LYS A 347 -3.92 2.81 7.89
CA LYS A 347 -3.71 4.27 7.94
C LYS A 347 -4.89 5.01 8.59
N ILE A 348 -6.13 4.61 8.33
CA ILE A 348 -7.32 5.28 8.90
C ILE A 348 -7.54 4.94 10.38
N PHE A 349 -7.31 3.69 10.78
CA PHE A 349 -7.63 3.23 12.12
C PHE A 349 -6.45 3.15 13.10
N ALA A 350 -5.21 3.13 12.60
CA ALA A 350 -3.98 3.11 13.40
C ALA A 350 -2.84 3.92 12.74
N PRO A 351 -3.02 5.22 12.43
CA PRO A 351 -2.05 6.02 11.69
C PRO A 351 -0.70 6.17 12.42
N LYS A 352 -0.74 6.54 13.71
CA LYS A 352 0.47 6.84 14.47
C LYS A 352 1.15 5.58 14.98
N ASP A 353 0.36 4.69 15.56
CA ASP A 353 0.89 3.51 16.23
C ASP A 353 1.42 2.51 15.23
N LEU A 354 0.71 2.26 14.11
CA LEU A 354 1.06 1.18 13.20
C LEU A 354 1.51 1.64 11.82
N TYR A 355 0.75 2.49 11.13
CA TYR A 355 1.09 2.90 9.76
C TYR A 355 2.47 3.57 9.68
N ASN A 356 2.74 4.52 10.58
CA ASN A 356 4.05 5.18 10.63
C ASN A 356 5.18 4.23 11.06
N ASP A 357 4.89 3.25 11.93
CA ASP A 357 5.89 2.29 12.38
C ASP A 357 6.30 1.34 11.25
N ILE A 358 5.35 0.90 10.42
CA ILE A 358 5.65 0.10 9.22
C ILE A 358 6.62 0.84 8.30
N TYR A 359 6.42 2.14 8.08
CA TYR A 359 7.32 2.93 7.25
C TYR A 359 8.68 3.15 7.90
N ASN A 360 8.71 3.62 9.15
CA ASN A 360 9.95 4.00 9.84
C ASN A 360 10.80 2.81 10.26
N ASN A 361 10.18 1.63 10.46
CA ASN A 361 10.83 0.39 10.86
C ASN A 361 10.58 -0.71 9.83
N TRP A 362 10.55 -0.36 8.54
CA TRP A 362 10.20 -1.27 7.44
C TRP A 362 11.01 -2.58 7.43
N TRP A 363 12.25 -2.54 7.92
CA TRP A 363 13.12 -3.72 8.06
C TRP A 363 12.54 -4.79 9.00
N ILE A 364 11.57 -4.49 9.85
CA ILE A 364 10.85 -5.49 10.65
C ILE A 364 9.85 -6.27 9.79
N TYR A 365 9.25 -5.58 8.81
CA TYR A 365 8.12 -6.07 8.03
C TYR A 365 8.52 -6.71 6.70
N VAL A 366 9.61 -6.24 6.09
CA VAL A 366 10.05 -6.60 4.73
C VAL A 366 11.51 -7.11 4.73
N LYS A 367 11.89 -7.96 3.77
CA LYS A 367 13.30 -8.38 3.60
C LYS A 367 14.13 -7.23 3.04
N GLU A 368 15.37 -7.10 3.50
CA GLU A 368 16.28 -6.00 3.11
C GLU A 368 16.55 -5.94 1.60
N ARG A 369 16.63 -7.12 0.94
CA ARG A 369 16.75 -7.24 -0.53
C ARG A 369 15.53 -6.73 -1.32
N TYR A 370 14.48 -6.27 -0.63
CA TYR A 370 13.27 -5.71 -1.21
C TYR A 370 13.12 -4.21 -0.96
N SER A 371 14.18 -3.51 -0.54
CA SER A 371 14.18 -2.04 -0.48
C SER A 371 15.28 -1.46 -1.36
N TYR A 372 14.97 -0.36 -2.04
CA TYR A 372 15.97 0.50 -2.70
C TYR A 372 16.81 1.30 -1.69
N GLU A 373 16.40 1.33 -0.42
CA GLU A 373 17.06 2.04 0.67
C GLU A 373 18.33 1.30 1.10
N LYS A 374 19.40 1.43 0.31
CA LYS A 374 20.76 0.95 0.69
C LYS A 374 21.32 1.64 1.95
N ASN A 375 20.65 2.66 2.48
CA ASN A 375 21.14 3.48 3.59
C ASN A 375 20.17 3.44 4.79
N TYR A 376 20.72 3.02 5.94
CA TYR A 376 20.14 3.04 7.30
C TYR A 376 19.12 1.95 7.68
N ASN A 377 19.57 0.69 7.66
CA ASN A 377 19.07 -0.30 8.62
C ASN A 377 19.97 -0.25 9.89
N PRO A 378 19.52 0.33 11.02
CA PRO A 378 20.33 0.45 12.24
C PRO A 378 20.70 -0.92 12.86
N ARG A 379 20.07 -2.02 12.42
CA ARG A 379 20.39 -3.39 12.87
C ARG A 379 21.51 -4.06 12.07
N LEU A 380 22.09 -3.40 11.06
CA LEU A 380 23.21 -3.94 10.25
C LEU A 380 24.47 -4.29 11.06
N TRP A 381 24.55 -3.90 12.33
CA TRP A 381 25.68 -4.16 13.23
C TRP A 381 25.41 -5.28 14.24
N GLN A 382 24.25 -5.93 14.19
CA GLN A 382 23.88 -7.06 15.06
C GLN A 382 23.58 -8.28 14.19
N ASN A 383 24.28 -9.39 14.43
CA ASN A 383 24.12 -10.69 13.78
C ASN A 383 22.78 -11.39 14.11
N ASP A 384 21.73 -10.62 14.35
CA ASP A 384 20.43 -11.16 14.69
C ASP A 384 19.72 -11.51 13.38
N GLU A 385 19.80 -12.79 13.00
CA GLU A 385 18.71 -13.40 12.22
C GLU A 385 17.40 -12.92 12.82
N LYS A 386 16.48 -12.43 11.98
CA LYS A 386 15.21 -11.85 12.43
C LYS A 386 14.40 -12.92 13.17
N GLU A 387 14.64 -13.09 14.46
CA GLU A 387 13.98 -14.11 15.24
C GLU A 387 12.48 -13.77 15.28
N PRO A 388 11.59 -14.73 14.92
CA PRO A 388 10.15 -14.53 14.97
C PRO A 388 9.67 -13.99 16.33
N GLY A 389 10.38 -14.33 17.42
CA GLY A 389 10.11 -13.81 18.77
C GLY A 389 10.30 -12.29 18.91
N SER A 390 11.33 -11.72 18.29
CA SER A 390 11.62 -10.27 18.33
C SER A 390 10.57 -9.48 17.56
N ILE A 391 10.16 -9.98 16.38
CA ILE A 391 9.09 -9.38 15.57
C ILE A 391 7.77 -9.39 16.33
N LYS A 392 7.41 -10.54 16.92
CA LYS A 392 6.19 -10.69 17.71
C LYS A 392 6.19 -9.72 18.90
N ALA A 393 7.28 -9.64 19.65
CA ALA A 393 7.40 -8.74 20.80
C ALA A 393 7.26 -7.26 20.41
N HIS A 394 7.83 -6.86 19.27
CA HIS A 394 7.69 -5.50 18.73
C HIS A 394 6.22 -5.16 18.45
N VAL A 395 5.52 -6.01 17.69
CA VAL A 395 4.11 -5.80 17.31
C VAL A 395 3.19 -5.83 18.54
N GLU A 396 3.41 -6.74 19.49
CA GLU A 396 2.62 -6.81 20.72
C GLU A 396 2.80 -5.58 21.60
N LYS A 397 4.03 -5.06 21.71
CA LYS A 397 4.33 -3.81 22.43
C LYS A 397 3.64 -2.62 21.77
N LEU A 398 3.71 -2.54 20.45
CA LEU A 398 3.11 -1.48 19.66
C LEU A 398 1.58 -1.42 19.83
N LEU A 399 0.93 -2.60 19.87
CA LEU A 399 -0.53 -2.72 19.95
C LEU A 399 -1.07 -2.88 21.38
N HIS A 400 -0.26 -2.71 22.43
CA HIS A 400 -0.69 -3.03 23.81
C HIS A 400 -1.92 -2.24 24.28
N ASN A 401 -2.02 -0.96 23.92
CA ASN A 401 -3.15 -0.08 24.24
C ASN A 401 -4.18 0.00 23.11
N GLN A 402 -3.97 -0.71 22.01
CA GLN A 402 -4.81 -0.60 20.84
C GLN A 402 -6.05 -1.48 20.98
N SER A 403 -7.23 -0.85 20.88
CA SER A 403 -8.48 -1.61 20.80
C SER A 403 -8.47 -2.51 19.56
N LYS A 404 -9.02 -3.73 19.67
CA LYS A 404 -9.09 -4.69 18.55
C LYS A 404 -7.70 -5.07 17.97
N LYS A 405 -6.66 -5.15 18.82
CA LYS A 405 -5.28 -5.54 18.42
C LYS A 405 -5.19 -6.77 17.51
N GLU A 406 -6.01 -7.79 17.75
CA GLU A 406 -6.05 -9.02 16.93
C GLU A 406 -6.38 -8.73 15.46
N VAL A 407 -7.25 -7.76 15.20
CA VAL A 407 -7.61 -7.36 13.83
C VAL A 407 -6.38 -6.80 13.13
N PHE A 408 -5.63 -5.91 13.78
CA PHE A 408 -4.41 -5.34 13.20
C PHE A 408 -3.32 -6.40 12.96
N ILE A 409 -3.15 -7.36 13.89
CA ILE A 409 -2.22 -8.49 13.71
C ILE A 409 -2.61 -9.31 12.47
N ASN A 410 -3.90 -9.60 12.29
CA ASN A 410 -4.39 -10.35 11.12
C ASN A 410 -4.17 -9.57 9.82
N LEU A 411 -4.44 -8.26 9.80
CA LEU A 411 -4.19 -7.42 8.63
C LEU A 411 -2.70 -7.36 8.28
N LEU A 412 -1.81 -7.21 9.28
CA LEU A 412 -0.37 -7.26 9.07
C LEU A 412 0.09 -8.62 8.56
N GLY A 413 -0.47 -9.71 9.09
CA GLY A 413 -0.17 -11.07 8.64
C GLY A 413 -0.67 -11.40 7.25
N VAL A 414 -1.55 -10.58 6.68
CA VAL A 414 -1.96 -10.67 5.27
C VAL A 414 -1.03 -9.87 4.38
N LEU A 415 -0.48 -8.75 4.88
CA LEU A 415 0.43 -7.88 4.14
C LEU A 415 1.90 -8.35 4.16
N PHE A 416 2.35 -8.96 5.27
CA PHE A 416 3.78 -9.17 5.53
C PHE A 416 4.08 -10.62 5.95
N PRO A 417 4.90 -11.35 5.17
CA PRO A 417 5.26 -12.74 5.47
C PRO A 417 5.90 -12.92 6.85
N TYR A 418 6.76 -11.99 7.27
CA TYR A 418 7.42 -12.08 8.57
C TYR A 418 6.48 -11.95 9.75
N ILE A 419 5.42 -11.16 9.61
CA ILE A 419 4.37 -11.05 10.63
C ILE A 419 3.53 -12.32 10.62
N ASN A 420 3.21 -12.83 9.43
CA ASN A 420 2.51 -14.09 9.28
C ASN A 420 3.23 -15.24 10.00
N ASP A 421 4.55 -15.37 9.81
CA ASP A 421 5.36 -16.41 10.43
C ASP A 421 5.51 -16.20 11.96
N ALA A 422 5.76 -14.97 12.40
CA ALA A 422 5.92 -14.63 13.82
C ALA A 422 4.66 -14.92 14.65
N PHE A 423 3.48 -14.70 14.06
CA PHE A 423 2.19 -14.97 14.70
C PHE A 423 1.58 -16.33 14.32
N LYS A 424 2.28 -17.15 13.52
CA LYS A 424 1.80 -18.45 13.02
C LYS A 424 0.43 -18.36 12.35
N LEU A 425 0.27 -17.33 11.52
CA LEU A 425 -0.89 -17.11 10.70
C LEU A 425 -0.77 -17.96 9.43
N TYR A 426 -1.91 -18.44 8.90
CA TYR A 426 -1.94 -19.39 7.78
C TYR A 426 -2.24 -18.71 6.44
N ASN A 427 -1.81 -17.45 6.25
CA ASN A 427 -1.95 -16.77 4.97
C ASN A 427 -0.87 -17.25 4.00
N ARG A 428 -1.19 -17.28 2.69
CA ARG A 428 -0.25 -17.68 1.64
C ARG A 428 0.37 -16.44 1.01
N PHE A 429 1.64 -16.57 0.64
CA PHE A 429 2.39 -15.52 -0.04
C PHE A 429 2.95 -16.04 -1.34
N SER A 430 2.95 -15.17 -2.36
CA SER A 430 3.61 -15.42 -3.63
C SER A 430 5.11 -15.54 -3.43
N GLU A 431 5.75 -16.40 -4.22
CA GLU A 431 7.21 -16.49 -4.26
C GLU A 431 7.83 -15.14 -4.64
N GLU A 432 9.10 -14.93 -4.31
CA GLU A 432 9.78 -13.63 -4.47
C GLU A 432 9.64 -13.03 -5.88
N LYS A 433 9.83 -13.84 -6.92
CA LYS A 433 9.71 -13.37 -8.31
C LYS A 433 8.27 -12.90 -8.59
N MET A 434 7.28 -13.70 -8.23
CA MET A 434 5.86 -13.37 -8.43
C MET A 434 5.45 -12.15 -7.60
N ALA A 435 5.90 -12.04 -6.35
CA ALA A 435 5.58 -10.91 -5.48
C ALA A 435 6.06 -9.57 -6.06
N ARG A 436 7.22 -9.55 -6.74
CA ARG A 436 7.70 -8.37 -7.46
C ARG A 436 6.84 -8.05 -8.68
N GLN A 437 6.43 -9.07 -9.44
CA GLN A 437 5.56 -8.89 -10.62
C GLN A 437 4.18 -8.37 -10.24
N GLU A 438 3.62 -8.89 -9.15
CA GLU A 438 2.35 -8.45 -8.55
C GLU A 438 2.46 -7.11 -7.83
N LYS A 439 3.66 -6.53 -7.69
CA LYS A 439 3.92 -5.24 -7.00
C LYS A 439 3.49 -5.27 -5.53
N ARG A 440 3.64 -6.43 -4.86
CA ARG A 440 3.24 -6.63 -3.46
C ARG A 440 3.99 -5.69 -2.52
N ILE A 441 3.36 -5.30 -1.42
CA ILE A 441 3.96 -4.35 -0.46
C ILE A 441 5.26 -4.89 0.17
N TYR A 442 5.39 -6.20 0.30
CA TYR A 442 6.60 -6.84 0.83
C TYR A 442 7.67 -7.10 -0.24
N SER A 443 7.55 -6.48 -1.42
CA SER A 443 8.52 -6.53 -2.52
C SER A 443 9.26 -5.20 -2.68
N THR A 444 10.02 -5.03 -3.77
CA THR A 444 10.72 -3.78 -4.14
C THR A 444 9.80 -2.57 -4.29
N SER A 445 8.48 -2.79 -4.38
CA SER A 445 7.47 -1.74 -4.47
C SER A 445 7.12 -1.07 -3.13
N PHE A 446 7.67 -1.50 -1.99
CA PHE A 446 7.30 -1.00 -0.65
C PHE A 446 7.22 0.54 -0.56
N SER A 447 8.23 1.26 -1.06
CA SER A 447 8.31 2.72 -1.00
C SER A 447 7.14 3.41 -1.73
N LYS A 448 6.67 2.84 -2.85
CA LYS A 448 5.57 3.38 -3.66
C LYS A 448 4.26 3.49 -2.88
N TYR A 449 4.03 2.58 -1.93
CA TYR A 449 2.83 2.58 -1.07
C TYR A 449 2.75 3.79 -0.13
N TYR A 450 3.90 4.40 0.21
CA TYR A 450 3.99 5.54 1.13
C TYR A 450 4.28 6.85 0.41
N MET A 451 5.15 6.83 -0.60
CA MET A 451 5.49 8.02 -1.39
C MET A 451 4.32 8.49 -2.25
N LEU A 452 3.37 7.60 -2.57
CA LEU A 452 2.32 7.82 -3.55
C LEU A 452 2.86 8.33 -4.89
N ASN A 453 4.07 7.90 -5.22
CA ASN A 453 4.79 8.25 -6.44
C ASN A 453 5.88 7.20 -6.71
N VAL A 454 6.37 7.16 -7.94
CA VAL A 454 7.52 6.34 -8.32
C VAL A 454 8.80 7.04 -7.84
N PRO A 455 9.74 6.32 -7.19
CA PRO A 455 11.04 6.87 -6.82
C PRO A 455 11.79 7.43 -8.04
N SER A 456 12.57 8.51 -7.85
CA SER A 456 13.23 9.22 -8.96
C SER A 456 14.29 8.41 -9.72
N GLN A 457 14.69 7.24 -9.22
CA GLN A 457 15.66 6.34 -9.84
C GLN A 457 14.97 5.11 -10.47
N GLU A 458 13.64 5.05 -10.44
CA GLU A 458 12.85 3.91 -10.89
C GLU A 458 11.91 4.35 -12.02
N LEU A 459 11.73 3.48 -13.02
CA LEU A 459 10.73 3.71 -14.06
C LEU A 459 9.34 3.24 -13.61
N SER A 460 8.31 3.99 -14.01
CA SER A 460 6.91 3.67 -13.75
C SER A 460 6.53 2.32 -14.35
N ASP A 461 5.97 1.42 -13.55
CA ASP A 461 5.50 0.12 -14.05
C ASP A 461 4.34 0.28 -15.04
N ALA A 462 3.50 1.31 -14.83
CA ALA A 462 2.41 1.64 -15.74
C ALA A 462 2.94 2.10 -17.10
N LEU A 463 3.92 3.00 -17.12
CA LEU A 463 4.55 3.48 -18.34
C LEU A 463 5.21 2.36 -19.14
N ILE A 464 5.94 1.46 -18.48
CA ILE A 464 6.56 0.31 -19.17
C ILE A 464 5.50 -0.65 -19.70
N SER A 465 4.42 -0.89 -18.96
CA SER A 465 3.32 -1.74 -19.44
C SER A 465 2.61 -1.13 -20.65
N GLU A 466 2.47 0.20 -20.70
CA GLU A 466 1.93 0.92 -21.86
C GLU A 466 2.86 0.81 -23.07
N ILE A 467 4.18 0.97 -22.87
CA ILE A 467 5.19 0.78 -23.93
C ILE A 467 5.10 -0.64 -24.51
N ILE A 468 5.09 -1.68 -23.66
CA ILE A 468 4.98 -3.08 -24.11
C ILE A 468 3.69 -3.29 -24.92
N SER A 469 2.57 -2.74 -24.44
CA SER A 469 1.27 -2.86 -25.11
C SER A 469 1.25 -2.13 -26.45
N SER A 470 1.94 -0.99 -26.54
CA SER A 470 2.06 -0.20 -27.77
C SER A 470 2.76 -1.01 -28.87
N TRP A 471 3.77 -1.82 -28.53
CA TRP A 471 4.49 -2.67 -29.50
C TRP A 471 3.57 -3.68 -30.19
N GLY A 472 2.61 -4.24 -29.46
CA GLY A 472 1.61 -5.17 -30.04
C GLY A 472 0.60 -4.50 -30.97
N SER A 473 0.48 -3.17 -30.91
CA SER A 473 -0.44 -2.39 -31.76
C SER A 473 0.23 -1.85 -33.03
N VAL A 474 1.55 -1.97 -33.15
CA VAL A 474 2.32 -1.54 -34.32
C VAL A 474 2.18 -2.56 -35.45
N LEU A 475 2.24 -2.09 -36.71
CA LEU A 475 2.25 -2.96 -37.88
C LEU A 475 3.42 -3.97 -37.78
N PRO A 476 3.22 -5.28 -38.07
CA PRO A 476 4.22 -6.32 -37.83
C PRO A 476 5.62 -6.04 -38.36
N GLY A 477 5.75 -5.34 -39.49
CA GLY A 477 7.05 -4.97 -40.09
C GLY A 477 7.78 -3.79 -39.43
N LYS A 478 7.14 -3.07 -38.49
CA LYS A 478 7.69 -1.88 -37.82
C LYS A 478 7.90 -2.05 -36.32
N ILE A 479 7.57 -3.23 -35.76
CA ILE A 479 7.69 -3.48 -34.32
C ILE A 479 9.15 -3.31 -33.88
N THR A 480 10.11 -3.89 -34.62
CA THR A 480 11.55 -3.75 -34.32
C THR A 480 12.02 -2.30 -34.34
N GLU A 481 11.56 -1.48 -35.31
CA GLU A 481 11.89 -0.05 -35.38
C GLU A 481 11.39 0.69 -34.13
N ALA A 482 10.14 0.46 -33.74
CA ALA A 482 9.55 1.07 -32.56
C ALA A 482 10.26 0.65 -31.26
N ILE A 483 10.66 -0.62 -31.12
CA ILE A 483 11.42 -1.08 -29.95
C ILE A 483 12.80 -0.41 -29.93
N ASN A 484 13.51 -0.36 -31.07
CA ASN A 484 14.83 0.28 -31.16
C ASN A 484 14.79 1.79 -30.82
N GLU A 485 13.75 2.50 -31.23
CA GLU A 485 13.53 3.91 -30.84
C GLU A 485 13.42 4.07 -29.31
N ASN A 486 12.73 3.14 -28.63
CA ASN A 486 12.64 3.14 -27.17
C ASN A 486 14.01 2.85 -26.52
N PHE A 487 14.75 1.85 -27.01
CA PHE A 487 16.11 1.55 -26.51
C PHE A 487 17.04 2.76 -26.64
N ALA A 488 17.00 3.44 -27.80
CA ALA A 488 17.80 4.65 -28.03
C ALA A 488 17.39 5.80 -27.08
N SER A 489 16.09 5.99 -26.86
CA SER A 489 15.58 7.02 -25.94
C SER A 489 16.03 6.78 -24.49
N PHE A 490 15.90 5.54 -23.98
CA PHE A 490 16.32 5.22 -22.61
C PHE A 490 17.83 5.22 -22.43
N GLU A 491 18.61 4.92 -23.46
CA GLU A 491 20.07 5.06 -23.39
C GLU A 491 20.50 6.53 -23.33
N GLN A 492 19.84 7.42 -24.09
CA GLN A 492 20.09 8.87 -24.02
C GLN A 492 19.79 9.48 -22.64
N GLN A 493 18.88 8.86 -21.89
CA GLN A 493 18.46 9.28 -20.55
C GLN A 493 19.25 8.59 -19.41
N ASP A 494 20.19 7.69 -19.73
CA ASP A 494 20.91 6.82 -18.78
C ASP A 494 19.98 5.91 -17.95
N GLU A 495 18.83 5.56 -18.51
CA GLU A 495 17.78 4.74 -17.86
C GLU A 495 17.71 3.31 -18.41
N LEU A 496 18.54 2.96 -19.40
CA LEU A 496 18.49 1.65 -20.09
C LEU A 496 18.63 0.46 -19.13
N THR A 497 19.44 0.58 -18.06
CA THR A 497 19.60 -0.47 -17.06
C THR A 497 18.29 -0.75 -16.32
N GLU A 498 17.57 0.31 -15.94
CA GLU A 498 16.29 0.21 -15.26
C GLU A 498 15.22 -0.29 -16.23
N PHE A 499 15.23 0.19 -17.47
CA PHE A 499 14.35 -0.30 -18.53
C PHE A 499 14.46 -1.81 -18.73
N LEU A 500 15.68 -2.34 -18.87
CA LEU A 500 15.92 -3.78 -18.98
C LEU A 500 15.48 -4.56 -17.72
N THR A 501 15.63 -3.95 -16.54
CA THR A 501 15.15 -4.55 -15.28
C THR A 501 13.63 -4.68 -15.30
N LYS A 502 12.92 -3.63 -15.72
CA LYS A 502 11.46 -3.60 -15.84
C LYS A 502 10.94 -4.57 -16.88
N LEU A 503 11.61 -4.70 -18.03
CA LEU A 503 11.27 -5.69 -19.06
C LEU A 503 11.40 -7.14 -18.53
N ASN A 504 12.44 -7.44 -17.77
CA ASN A 504 12.59 -8.75 -17.12
C ASN A 504 11.48 -9.02 -16.10
N LEU A 505 11.04 -7.99 -15.35
CA LEU A 505 9.93 -8.13 -14.41
C LEU A 505 8.60 -8.36 -15.14
N LEU A 506 8.34 -7.59 -16.19
CA LEU A 506 7.08 -7.60 -16.94
C LEU A 506 7.10 -8.55 -18.15
N GLU A 507 8.00 -9.54 -18.16
CA GLU A 507 8.16 -10.49 -19.28
C GLU A 507 6.86 -11.23 -19.65
N ASN A 508 5.98 -11.44 -18.66
CA ASN A 508 4.69 -12.09 -18.85
C ASN A 508 3.76 -11.27 -19.76
N ASN A 509 3.88 -9.95 -19.75
CA ASN A 509 3.07 -9.03 -20.56
C ASN A 509 3.54 -8.98 -22.02
N ILE A 510 4.72 -9.51 -22.33
CA ILE A 510 5.25 -9.56 -23.70
C ILE A 510 4.55 -10.71 -24.44
N THR A 511 3.92 -10.38 -25.58
CA THR A 511 3.19 -11.36 -26.38
C THR A 511 4.13 -12.17 -27.27
N PRO A 512 3.75 -13.41 -27.67
CA PRO A 512 4.54 -14.21 -28.61
C PRO A 512 4.85 -13.50 -29.93
N GLU A 513 3.99 -12.60 -30.40
CA GLU A 513 4.19 -11.84 -31.64
C GLU A 513 5.27 -10.76 -31.50
N VAL A 514 5.38 -10.15 -30.31
CA VAL A 514 6.37 -9.09 -30.03
C VAL A 514 7.74 -9.68 -29.67
N ALA A 515 7.77 -10.87 -29.06
CA ALA A 515 8.99 -11.49 -28.55
C ALA A 515 10.13 -11.60 -29.58
N PRO A 516 9.93 -12.07 -30.84
CA PRO A 516 10.99 -12.11 -31.84
C PRO A 516 11.55 -10.73 -32.18
N ALA A 517 10.70 -9.70 -32.30
CA ALA A 517 11.13 -8.33 -32.58
C ALA A 517 11.92 -7.72 -31.42
N LEU A 518 11.55 -8.04 -30.18
CA LEU A 518 12.28 -7.63 -29.00
C LEU A 518 13.66 -8.31 -28.91
N ILE A 519 13.74 -9.62 -29.16
CA ILE A 519 15.02 -10.34 -29.22
C ILE A 519 15.94 -9.69 -30.26
N ARG A 520 15.40 -9.37 -31.45
CA ARG A 520 16.14 -8.65 -32.51
C ARG A 520 16.69 -7.32 -32.05
N SER A 521 15.84 -6.53 -31.43
CA SER A 521 16.22 -5.20 -30.94
C SER A 521 17.28 -5.28 -29.84
N ILE A 522 17.20 -6.27 -28.94
CA ILE A 522 18.20 -6.48 -27.89
C ILE A 522 19.57 -6.77 -28.49
N TYR A 523 19.67 -7.74 -29.42
CA TYR A 523 20.98 -8.11 -29.96
C TYR A 523 21.57 -7.01 -30.88
N GLN A 524 20.73 -6.26 -31.60
CA GLN A 524 21.14 -5.11 -32.41
C GLN A 524 21.70 -3.97 -31.56
N ASN A 525 21.25 -3.83 -30.31
CA ASN A 525 21.75 -2.84 -29.36
C ASN A 525 22.83 -3.40 -28.41
N SER A 526 23.33 -4.62 -28.65
CA SER A 526 24.30 -5.29 -27.77
C SER A 526 25.59 -4.49 -27.56
N SER A 527 26.00 -3.67 -28.54
CA SER A 527 27.16 -2.78 -28.46
C SER A 527 26.98 -1.63 -27.46
N ASN A 528 25.75 -1.25 -27.12
CA ASN A 528 25.43 -0.20 -26.15
C ASN A 528 25.36 -0.74 -24.70
N PHE A 529 25.32 -2.06 -24.51
CA PHE A 529 25.33 -2.62 -23.16
C PHE A 529 26.74 -2.51 -22.59
N SER A 530 26.90 -1.89 -21.42
CA SER A 530 28.22 -1.79 -20.78
C SER A 530 28.58 -3.11 -20.07
N LYS A 531 29.79 -3.65 -20.33
CA LYS A 531 30.33 -4.84 -19.64
C LYS A 531 30.65 -4.56 -18.14
N LYS A 532 30.90 -3.30 -17.78
CA LYS A 532 31.33 -2.91 -16.42
C LYS A 532 30.13 -2.74 -15.48
N SER A 533 29.99 -3.68 -14.55
CA SER A 533 29.55 -3.36 -13.18
C SER A 533 30.78 -3.47 -12.28
N LYS A 534 30.86 -2.70 -11.20
CA LYS A 534 31.97 -2.79 -10.22
C LYS A 534 31.95 -4.16 -9.52
N GLY A 535 32.50 -5.19 -10.15
CA GLY A 535 32.81 -6.49 -9.55
C GLY A 535 31.70 -7.54 -9.49
N ASN A 536 30.54 -7.37 -10.15
CA ASN A 536 29.48 -8.39 -10.20
C ASN A 536 28.84 -8.49 -11.59
N TRP A 537 29.24 -9.48 -12.39
CA TRP A 537 28.75 -9.70 -13.77
C TRP A 537 27.22 -9.83 -13.87
N THR A 538 26.58 -10.39 -12.84
CA THR A 538 25.12 -10.57 -12.71
C THR A 538 24.32 -9.26 -12.64
N ASP A 539 24.98 -8.12 -12.45
CA ASP A 539 24.35 -6.79 -12.33
C ASP A 539 24.66 -5.87 -13.53
N SER A 540 25.14 -6.41 -14.65
CA SER A 540 25.42 -5.64 -15.87
C SER A 540 24.19 -5.44 -16.77
N LYS A 541 24.21 -4.45 -17.67
CA LYS A 541 23.22 -4.32 -18.77
C LYS A 541 23.24 -5.59 -19.65
N PHE A 542 24.44 -6.14 -19.88
CA PHE A 542 24.68 -7.41 -20.59
C PHE A 542 23.87 -8.58 -20.00
N HIS A 543 24.06 -8.89 -18.71
CA HIS A 543 23.41 -10.04 -18.10
C HIS A 543 21.88 -9.91 -18.07
N ARG A 544 21.36 -8.69 -17.87
CA ARG A 544 19.91 -8.42 -17.92
C ARG A 544 19.32 -8.68 -19.32
N ALA A 545 20.06 -8.31 -20.36
CA ALA A 545 19.66 -8.53 -21.75
C ALA A 545 19.72 -10.01 -22.12
N ASP A 546 20.81 -10.73 -21.79
CA ASP A 546 20.94 -12.17 -22.04
C ASP A 546 19.81 -12.96 -21.35
N LYS A 547 19.56 -12.65 -20.08
CA LYS A 547 18.49 -13.28 -19.29
C LYS A 547 17.11 -13.06 -19.91
N LEU A 548 16.83 -11.85 -20.38
CA LEU A 548 15.56 -11.54 -21.05
C LEU A 548 15.42 -12.35 -22.35
N ILE A 549 16.47 -12.46 -23.17
CA ILE A 549 16.45 -13.30 -24.37
C ILE A 549 16.14 -14.76 -24.02
N VAL A 550 16.84 -15.34 -23.04
CA VAL A 550 16.63 -16.75 -22.65
C VAL A 550 15.22 -16.99 -22.12
N ASN A 551 14.68 -16.08 -21.31
CA ASN A 551 13.30 -16.17 -20.83
C ASN A 551 12.28 -16.10 -21.98
N LEU A 552 12.48 -15.22 -22.96
CA LEU A 552 11.61 -15.12 -24.13
C LEU A 552 11.68 -16.37 -25.02
N LEU A 553 12.87 -16.91 -25.25
CA LEU A 553 13.05 -18.18 -25.98
C LEU A 553 12.33 -19.34 -25.27
N ARG A 554 12.42 -19.39 -23.94
CA ARG A 554 11.75 -20.41 -23.11
C ARG A 554 10.24 -20.28 -23.17
N ASP A 555 9.70 -19.08 -22.96
CA ASP A 555 8.29 -18.91 -22.62
C ASP A 555 7.42 -18.43 -23.80
N LYS A 556 8.01 -17.79 -24.81
CA LYS A 556 7.26 -17.05 -25.85
C LYS A 556 7.53 -17.51 -27.28
N ILE A 557 8.68 -18.15 -27.54
CA ILE A 557 9.03 -18.66 -28.88
C ILE A 557 8.64 -20.14 -29.02
N GLU A 558 8.10 -20.53 -30.17
CA GLU A 558 7.76 -21.93 -30.45
C GLU A 558 9.01 -22.80 -30.60
N THR A 559 8.94 -24.05 -30.11
CA THR A 559 10.09 -24.99 -30.10
C THR A 559 10.75 -25.17 -31.47
N THR A 560 9.97 -25.16 -32.55
CA THR A 560 10.45 -25.30 -33.93
C THR A 560 11.22 -24.08 -34.44
N GLU A 561 11.03 -22.91 -33.83
CA GLU A 561 11.64 -21.65 -34.26
C GLU A 561 12.84 -21.25 -33.39
N VAL A 562 12.97 -21.80 -32.18
CA VAL A 562 14.06 -21.47 -31.23
C VAL A 562 15.44 -21.60 -31.90
N GLN A 563 15.68 -22.63 -32.70
CA GLN A 563 16.95 -22.80 -33.39
C GLN A 563 17.25 -21.62 -34.32
N ASN A 564 16.30 -21.28 -35.21
CA ASN A 564 16.49 -20.20 -36.16
C ASN A 564 16.72 -18.86 -35.46
N VAL A 565 15.96 -18.56 -34.39
CA VAL A 565 16.10 -17.32 -33.63
C VAL A 565 17.44 -17.27 -32.89
N LEU A 566 17.88 -18.37 -32.29
CA LEU A 566 19.15 -18.42 -31.56
C LEU A 566 20.36 -18.35 -32.50
N GLU A 567 20.30 -19.00 -33.67
CA GLU A 567 21.29 -18.82 -34.74
C GLU A 567 21.33 -17.35 -35.22
N GLU A 568 20.16 -16.72 -35.42
CA GLU A 568 20.06 -15.31 -35.80
C GLU A 568 20.74 -14.40 -34.77
N VAL A 569 20.50 -14.61 -33.47
CA VAL A 569 21.15 -13.87 -32.37
C VAL A 569 22.66 -14.05 -32.44
N ILE A 570 23.13 -15.30 -32.49
CA ILE A 570 24.57 -15.60 -32.43
C ILE A 570 25.31 -15.07 -33.65
N VAL A 571 24.71 -15.08 -34.84
CA VAL A 571 25.36 -14.59 -36.06
C VAL A 571 25.36 -13.07 -36.14
N ASN A 572 24.26 -12.40 -35.78
CA ASN A 572 24.07 -10.97 -36.07
C ASN A 572 24.42 -10.02 -34.91
N THR A 573 24.74 -10.53 -33.73
CA THR A 573 25.22 -9.70 -32.61
C THR A 573 26.64 -9.21 -32.88
N ASP A 574 26.96 -7.93 -32.64
CA ASP A 574 28.33 -7.41 -32.82
C ASP A 574 29.35 -8.02 -31.85
N SER A 575 28.93 -8.28 -30.62
CA SER A 575 29.78 -8.79 -29.54
C SER A 575 29.74 -10.32 -29.46
N LEU A 576 30.90 -10.97 -29.65
CA LEU A 576 31.00 -12.42 -29.44
C LEU A 576 30.73 -12.79 -27.98
N ASP A 577 31.15 -11.96 -27.03
CA ASP A 577 30.87 -12.14 -25.59
C ASP A 577 29.37 -12.24 -25.31
N PHE A 578 28.56 -11.39 -25.95
CA PHE A 578 27.10 -11.40 -25.78
C PHE A 578 26.51 -12.70 -26.32
N ALA A 579 26.89 -13.09 -27.54
CA ALA A 579 26.46 -14.35 -28.16
C ALA A 579 26.83 -15.57 -27.28
N SER A 580 28.03 -15.52 -26.68
CA SER A 580 28.54 -16.52 -25.75
C SER A 580 27.72 -16.56 -24.45
N GLY A 581 27.34 -15.39 -23.93
CA GLY A 581 26.55 -15.22 -22.71
C GLY A 581 25.17 -15.83 -22.85
N VAL A 582 24.48 -15.52 -23.95
CA VAL A 582 23.18 -16.11 -24.30
C VAL A 582 23.29 -17.64 -24.38
N TYR A 583 24.28 -18.18 -25.11
CA TYR A 583 24.48 -19.62 -25.22
C TYR A 583 24.66 -20.29 -23.85
N ILE A 584 25.55 -19.73 -23.01
CA ILE A 584 25.83 -20.28 -21.68
C ILE A 584 24.60 -20.26 -20.78
N LEU A 585 23.81 -19.18 -20.80
CA LEU A 585 22.56 -19.13 -20.04
C LEU A 585 21.55 -20.17 -20.53
N CYS A 586 21.47 -20.43 -21.84
CA CYS A 586 20.65 -21.53 -22.38
C CYS A 586 21.15 -22.91 -21.90
N THR A 587 22.46 -23.14 -21.85
CA THR A 587 23.03 -24.39 -21.30
C THR A 587 22.74 -24.55 -19.81
N LEU A 588 22.85 -23.47 -19.03
CA LEU A 588 22.48 -23.48 -17.62
C LEU A 588 20.99 -23.79 -17.43
N GLU A 589 20.13 -23.19 -18.26
CA GLU A 589 18.69 -23.47 -18.25
C GLU A 589 18.40 -24.93 -18.63
N GLN A 590 19.11 -25.50 -19.61
CA GLN A 590 19.00 -26.93 -19.94
C GLN A 590 19.36 -27.84 -18.75
N ASN A 591 20.42 -27.49 -18.02
CA ASN A 591 20.89 -28.27 -16.87
C ASN A 591 19.89 -28.22 -15.70
N HIS A 592 19.29 -27.06 -15.44
CA HIS A 592 18.28 -26.91 -14.38
C HIS A 592 16.90 -27.43 -14.81
N HIS A 593 16.54 -27.26 -16.09
CA HIS A 593 15.23 -27.56 -16.65
C HIS A 593 15.34 -28.23 -18.04
N PRO A 594 15.61 -29.55 -18.10
CA PRO A 594 15.77 -30.27 -19.35
C PRO A 594 14.50 -30.22 -20.20
N ASN A 595 14.61 -29.72 -21.43
CA ASN A 595 13.50 -29.56 -22.36
C ASN A 595 13.92 -29.90 -23.80
N GLU A 596 12.99 -30.41 -24.61
CA GLU A 596 13.20 -30.63 -26.05
C GLU A 596 13.67 -29.36 -26.78
N LYS A 597 13.23 -28.18 -26.33
CA LYS A 597 13.69 -26.88 -26.84
C LYS A 597 15.21 -26.72 -26.85
N TRP A 598 15.92 -27.32 -25.89
CA TRP A 598 17.36 -27.13 -25.71
C TRP A 598 18.22 -28.22 -26.36
N LYS A 599 17.60 -29.24 -26.99
CA LYS A 599 18.34 -30.30 -27.72
C LYS A 599 19.14 -29.76 -28.92
N ILE A 600 18.87 -28.52 -29.34
CA ILE A 600 19.56 -27.83 -30.42
C ILE A 600 20.93 -27.29 -30.02
N LEU A 601 21.25 -27.21 -28.73
CA LEU A 601 22.45 -26.52 -28.23
C LEU A 601 23.76 -27.04 -28.84
N PRO A 602 23.97 -28.35 -29.08
CA PRO A 602 25.16 -28.83 -29.80
C PRO A 602 25.28 -28.28 -31.23
N THR A 603 24.17 -28.06 -31.93
CA THR A 603 24.16 -27.44 -33.27
C THR A 603 24.51 -25.95 -33.17
N ILE A 604 23.95 -25.27 -32.18
CA ILE A 604 24.20 -23.86 -31.93
C ILE A 604 25.66 -23.61 -31.53
N LEU A 605 26.25 -24.51 -30.74
CA LEU A 605 27.65 -24.45 -30.37
C LEU A 605 28.54 -24.44 -31.61
N LYS A 606 28.24 -25.26 -32.63
CA LYS A 606 28.99 -25.27 -33.90
C LYS A 606 28.96 -23.90 -34.59
N VAL A 607 27.79 -23.25 -34.63
CA VAL A 607 27.65 -21.90 -35.20
C VAL A 607 28.50 -20.88 -34.45
N LEU A 608 28.51 -20.96 -33.11
CA LEU A 608 29.29 -20.08 -32.25
C LEU A 608 30.81 -20.32 -32.40
N VAL A 609 31.23 -21.58 -32.53
CA VAL A 609 32.62 -21.98 -32.80
C VAL A 609 33.09 -21.52 -34.18
N ASP A 610 32.27 -21.70 -35.21
CA ASP A 610 32.56 -21.22 -36.56
C ASP A 610 32.73 -19.69 -36.58
N ARG A 611 31.88 -18.98 -35.83
CA ARG A 611 32.00 -17.53 -35.65
C ARG A 611 33.31 -17.15 -34.95
N PHE A 612 33.64 -17.79 -33.82
CA PHE A 612 34.94 -17.57 -33.13
C PHE A 612 36.12 -17.81 -34.07
N GLY A 613 36.07 -18.88 -34.87
CA GLY A 613 37.08 -19.20 -35.87
C GLY A 613 37.24 -18.12 -36.94
N ASN A 614 36.13 -17.53 -37.40
CA ASN A 614 36.14 -16.44 -38.37
C ASN A 614 36.64 -15.11 -37.79
N ASP A 615 36.26 -14.80 -36.56
CA ASP A 615 36.52 -13.50 -35.94
C ASP A 615 37.94 -13.41 -35.35
N PHE A 616 38.51 -14.53 -34.88
CA PHE A 616 39.79 -14.55 -34.17
C PHE A 616 40.85 -15.46 -34.82
N VAL A 617 40.51 -16.72 -35.11
CA VAL A 617 41.50 -17.72 -35.56
C VAL A 617 42.02 -17.42 -36.96
N LYS A 618 41.14 -17.30 -37.96
CA LYS A 618 41.50 -16.98 -39.36
C LYS A 618 42.25 -15.66 -39.53
N PRO A 619 41.81 -14.54 -38.92
CA PRO A 619 42.52 -13.27 -39.03
C PRO A 619 43.72 -13.17 -38.07
N LYS A 620 43.96 -14.18 -37.21
CA LYS A 620 45.01 -14.23 -36.20
C LYS A 620 44.96 -13.04 -35.23
N VAL A 621 43.77 -12.63 -34.83
CA VAL A 621 43.55 -11.53 -33.88
C VAL A 621 43.73 -12.06 -32.47
N ASN A 622 44.60 -11.42 -31.68
CA ASN A 622 44.75 -11.77 -30.28
C ASN A 622 43.45 -11.47 -29.53
N PHE A 623 42.79 -12.54 -29.11
CA PHE A 623 41.56 -12.54 -28.33
C PHE A 623 41.61 -11.63 -27.08
N PHE A 624 42.71 -11.67 -26.33
CA PHE A 624 42.93 -10.88 -25.09
C PHE A 624 43.14 -9.38 -25.33
N GLN A 625 43.29 -8.97 -26.60
CA GLN A 625 43.45 -7.57 -27.02
C GLN A 625 42.13 -6.95 -27.51
N SER A 626 41.03 -7.72 -27.62
CA SER A 626 39.73 -7.25 -28.13
C SER A 626 38.90 -6.38 -27.17
N GLY A 627 39.41 -6.09 -25.97
CA GLY A 627 38.74 -5.33 -24.91
C GLY A 627 38.27 -6.24 -23.78
N GLU A 628 39.13 -6.40 -22.75
CA GLU A 628 39.01 -7.24 -21.55
C GLU A 628 38.34 -8.62 -21.80
N PRO A 629 39.10 -9.75 -21.82
CA PRO A 629 38.51 -11.07 -22.03
C PRO A 629 37.39 -11.32 -21.00
N SER A 630 36.18 -11.68 -21.45
CA SER A 630 35.12 -12.03 -20.50
C SER A 630 35.24 -13.49 -20.07
N TYR A 631 34.99 -13.76 -18.78
CA TYR A 631 34.82 -15.11 -18.20
C TYR A 631 33.94 -16.02 -19.07
N VAL A 632 32.93 -15.44 -19.70
CA VAL A 632 31.99 -16.10 -20.62
C VAL A 632 32.70 -16.74 -21.83
N LEU A 633 33.63 -16.02 -22.45
CA LEU A 633 34.40 -16.52 -23.59
C LEU A 633 35.42 -17.58 -23.18
N ILE A 634 35.96 -17.51 -21.96
CA ILE A 634 36.85 -18.55 -21.40
C ILE A 634 36.07 -19.85 -21.19
N ARG A 635 34.82 -19.75 -20.75
CA ARG A 635 33.95 -20.92 -20.60
C ARG A 635 33.64 -21.59 -21.95
N LEU A 636 33.48 -20.80 -23.01
CA LEU A 636 33.36 -21.33 -24.36
C LEU A 636 34.63 -22.06 -24.81
N TRP A 637 35.81 -21.54 -24.49
CA TRP A 637 37.07 -22.21 -24.82
C TRP A 637 37.12 -23.65 -24.27
N ASN A 638 36.69 -23.87 -23.02
CA ASN A 638 36.64 -25.22 -22.46
C ASN A 638 35.61 -26.13 -23.13
N LEU A 639 34.41 -25.60 -23.41
CA LEU A 639 33.38 -26.34 -24.16
C LEU A 639 33.90 -26.79 -25.53
N CYS A 640 34.69 -25.96 -26.20
CA CYS A 640 35.33 -26.31 -27.48
C CYS A 640 36.45 -27.36 -27.32
N ALA A 641 37.10 -27.41 -26.16
CA ALA A 641 38.19 -28.35 -25.87
C ALA A 641 37.67 -29.75 -25.51
N GLU A 642 36.54 -29.84 -24.82
CA GLU A 642 35.95 -31.12 -24.38
C GLU A 642 35.26 -31.90 -25.50
N GLU A 643 34.63 -31.22 -26.46
CA GLU A 643 33.73 -31.91 -27.40
C GLU A 643 34.36 -32.37 -28.74
N GLU A 644 35.64 -32.10 -29.05
CA GLU A 644 36.25 -32.38 -30.38
C GLU A 644 35.38 -31.90 -31.59
N ILE A 645 34.52 -30.90 -31.37
CA ILE A 645 33.32 -30.70 -32.21
C ILE A 645 33.58 -30.03 -33.57
N VAL A 646 34.67 -29.26 -33.74
CA VAL A 646 35.05 -28.69 -35.05
C VAL A 646 36.56 -28.57 -35.20
N ASP A 647 37.12 -29.22 -36.22
CA ASP A 647 38.47 -29.00 -36.70
C ASP A 647 38.48 -27.76 -37.61
N LEU A 648 38.82 -26.58 -37.05
CA LEU A 648 39.13 -25.42 -37.86
C LEU A 648 40.43 -25.76 -38.60
N LYS A 649 40.35 -26.06 -39.90
CA LYS A 649 41.39 -26.51 -40.87
C LYS A 649 42.91 -26.24 -40.61
N GLU A 650 43.29 -25.35 -39.70
CA GLU A 650 44.67 -25.01 -39.30
C GLU A 650 45.03 -25.34 -37.82
N CYS A 651 44.09 -25.29 -36.86
CA CYS A 651 44.24 -25.68 -35.44
C CYS A 651 42.90 -25.58 -34.70
N THR A 652 42.69 -26.34 -33.63
CA THR A 652 41.48 -26.20 -32.78
C THR A 652 41.44 -24.84 -32.07
N CYS A 653 40.24 -24.35 -31.71
CA CYS A 653 40.11 -23.12 -30.90
C CYS A 653 40.97 -23.17 -29.63
N ALA A 654 41.09 -24.36 -29.03
CA ALA A 654 41.87 -24.55 -27.83
C ALA A 654 43.38 -24.45 -28.05
N GLU A 655 43.89 -25.00 -29.14
CA GLU A 655 45.29 -24.86 -29.54
C GLU A 655 45.64 -23.42 -29.89
N TYR A 656 44.75 -22.69 -30.57
CA TYR A 656 44.95 -21.28 -30.89
C TYR A 656 45.13 -20.40 -29.64
N VAL A 657 44.26 -20.56 -28.64
CA VAL A 657 44.34 -19.80 -27.37
C VAL A 657 45.58 -20.20 -26.55
N ARG A 658 45.89 -21.49 -26.45
CA ARG A 658 47.14 -21.96 -25.78
C ARG A 658 48.37 -21.34 -26.43
N ASN A 659 48.43 -21.31 -27.76
CA ASN A 659 49.53 -20.71 -28.51
C ASN A 659 49.66 -19.19 -28.23
N ILE A 660 48.55 -18.47 -28.03
CA ILE A 660 48.61 -17.06 -27.59
C ILE A 660 49.17 -16.94 -26.17
N LEU A 661 48.72 -17.78 -25.24
CA LEU A 661 49.16 -17.73 -23.84
C LEU A 661 50.65 -18.10 -23.69
N GLU A 662 51.15 -19.05 -24.49
CA GLU A 662 52.56 -19.44 -24.53
C GLU A 662 53.47 -18.35 -25.15
N ASN A 663 52.96 -17.56 -26.11
CA ASN A 663 53.75 -16.53 -26.80
C ASN A 663 53.60 -15.11 -26.20
N GLU A 664 52.49 -14.80 -25.53
CA GLU A 664 52.20 -13.50 -24.93
C GLU A 664 51.86 -13.64 -23.44
N LEU A 665 52.89 -13.78 -22.61
CA LEU A 665 52.77 -13.97 -21.15
C LEU A 665 51.87 -12.95 -20.44
N LYS A 666 51.78 -11.71 -20.95
CA LYS A 666 50.89 -10.64 -20.45
C LYS A 666 49.40 -11.01 -20.47
N CYS A 667 49.01 -11.99 -21.27
CA CYS A 667 47.63 -12.47 -21.33
C CYS A 667 47.25 -13.33 -20.11
N ILE A 668 48.22 -13.84 -19.35
CA ILE A 668 47.99 -14.69 -18.17
C ILE A 668 47.32 -13.90 -17.04
N GLY A 669 47.79 -12.69 -16.73
CA GLY A 669 47.17 -11.83 -15.71
C GLY A 669 45.76 -11.40 -16.08
N LYS A 670 45.52 -11.13 -17.37
CA LYS A 670 44.17 -10.89 -17.92
C LYS A 670 43.26 -12.11 -17.74
N LEU A 671 43.75 -13.30 -18.04
CA LEU A 671 43.00 -14.55 -17.87
C LEU A 671 42.62 -14.79 -16.40
N LEU A 672 43.57 -14.60 -15.48
CA LEU A 672 43.33 -14.74 -14.04
C LEU A 672 42.36 -13.70 -13.50
N SER A 673 42.37 -12.47 -14.05
CA SER A 673 41.42 -11.43 -13.66
C SER A 673 39.95 -11.81 -13.91
N CYS A 674 39.68 -12.71 -14.86
CA CYS A 674 38.33 -13.21 -15.14
C CYS A 674 37.75 -14.09 -14.02
N PHE A 675 38.60 -14.63 -13.14
CA PHE A 675 38.21 -15.46 -11.99
C PHE A 675 38.16 -14.68 -10.68
N LEU A 676 38.36 -13.36 -10.71
CA LEU A 676 38.19 -12.50 -9.55
C LEU A 676 36.71 -12.34 -9.18
N GLN A 677 36.41 -12.61 -7.91
CA GLN A 677 35.13 -12.32 -7.28
C GLN A 677 35.33 -11.25 -6.22
N ARG A 678 34.49 -10.22 -6.22
CA ARG A 678 34.54 -9.16 -5.21
C ARG A 678 33.53 -9.46 -4.11
N TRP A 679 34.03 -9.95 -2.97
CA TRP A 679 33.20 -10.15 -1.79
C TRP A 679 33.09 -8.84 -1.02
N VAL A 680 31.87 -8.32 -0.92
CA VAL A 680 31.56 -7.18 -0.07
C VAL A 680 30.99 -7.73 1.24
N SER A 681 31.85 -7.85 2.25
CA SER A 681 31.41 -8.10 3.63
C SER A 681 31.13 -6.78 4.35
N THR A 682 30.47 -6.85 5.50
CA THR A 682 30.09 -5.66 6.31
C THR A 682 31.27 -4.88 6.90
N LYS A 683 32.51 -5.38 6.78
CA LYS A 683 33.71 -4.71 7.35
C LYS A 683 34.82 -4.42 6.33
N GLU A 684 34.97 -5.20 5.27
CA GLU A 684 36.00 -5.01 4.23
C GLU A 684 35.50 -5.55 2.89
N SER A 685 35.88 -4.89 1.79
CA SER A 685 35.79 -5.47 0.46
C SER A 685 37.06 -6.29 0.21
N SER A 686 36.95 -7.61 0.18
CA SER A 686 38.04 -8.49 -0.23
C SER A 686 37.84 -8.93 -1.68
N LEU A 687 38.94 -8.98 -2.43
CA LEU A 687 38.99 -9.65 -3.72
C LEU A 687 39.46 -11.08 -3.45
N GLU A 688 38.68 -12.06 -3.92
CA GLU A 688 39.04 -13.48 -3.88
C GLU A 688 39.11 -14.02 -5.31
N LEU A 689 40.03 -14.95 -5.54
CA LEU A 689 40.15 -15.65 -6.82
C LEU A 689 39.59 -17.07 -6.68
N ASP A 690 38.60 -17.41 -7.48
CA ASP A 690 37.95 -18.73 -7.46
C ASP A 690 38.87 -19.77 -8.13
N ILE A 691 39.82 -20.29 -7.35
CA ILE A 691 40.84 -21.21 -7.84
C ILE A 691 40.24 -22.54 -8.29
N ASN A 692 39.19 -23.03 -7.61
CA ASN A 692 38.49 -24.27 -7.97
C ASN A 692 37.81 -24.15 -9.33
N GLU A 693 37.30 -22.97 -9.66
CA GLU A 693 36.76 -22.70 -10.99
C GLU A 693 37.89 -22.57 -12.02
N ALA A 694 39.01 -21.94 -11.67
CA ALA A 694 40.19 -21.86 -12.56
C ALA A 694 40.82 -23.25 -12.87
N GLU A 695 40.85 -24.17 -11.90
CA GLU A 695 41.37 -25.56 -12.05
C GLU A 695 40.63 -26.36 -13.11
N LYS A 696 39.36 -26.05 -13.35
CA LYS A 696 38.56 -26.71 -14.39
C LYS A 696 39.03 -26.35 -15.80
N TYR A 697 39.75 -25.24 -15.95
CA TYR A 697 40.09 -24.66 -17.25
C TYR A 697 41.60 -24.53 -17.48
N LEU A 698 42.40 -24.52 -16.41
CA LEU A 698 43.85 -24.26 -16.45
C LEU A 698 44.63 -25.39 -15.77
N ASP A 699 45.77 -25.77 -16.35
CA ASP A 699 46.79 -26.54 -15.62
C ASP A 699 47.48 -25.61 -14.62
N ILE A 700 46.96 -25.60 -13.40
CA ILE A 700 47.41 -24.69 -12.35
C ILE A 700 48.89 -24.89 -12.01
N ASN A 701 49.40 -26.13 -12.07
CA ASN A 701 50.81 -26.40 -11.78
C ASN A 701 51.73 -25.79 -12.85
N ALA A 702 51.41 -26.01 -14.13
CA ALA A 702 52.16 -25.43 -15.24
C ALA A 702 52.08 -23.89 -15.26
N PHE A 703 50.90 -23.32 -14.96
CA PHE A 703 50.72 -21.88 -14.88
C PHE A 703 51.49 -21.26 -13.71
N TYR A 704 51.50 -21.90 -12.54
CA TYR A 704 52.27 -21.44 -11.39
C TYR A 704 53.77 -21.37 -11.69
N GLU A 705 54.35 -22.41 -12.31
CA GLU A 705 55.77 -22.42 -12.70
C GLU A 705 56.13 -21.28 -13.65
N ILE A 706 55.25 -20.98 -14.63
CA ILE A 706 55.43 -19.88 -15.58
C ILE A 706 55.30 -18.52 -14.87
N ILE A 707 54.28 -18.34 -14.03
CA ILE A 707 53.99 -17.10 -13.31
C ILE A 707 55.11 -16.75 -12.35
N VAL A 708 55.64 -17.71 -11.59
CA VAL A 708 56.74 -17.47 -10.65
C VAL A 708 58.03 -17.10 -11.40
N LYS A 709 58.29 -17.73 -12.55
CA LYS A 709 59.48 -17.47 -13.37
C LYS A 709 59.43 -16.13 -14.09
N GLU A 710 58.25 -15.71 -14.55
CA GLU A 710 58.05 -14.53 -15.40
C GLU A 710 57.13 -13.47 -14.75
N TYR A 711 57.09 -13.40 -13.42
CA TYR A 711 56.11 -12.63 -12.63
C TYR A 711 55.86 -11.19 -13.10
N LYS A 712 56.89 -10.43 -13.49
CA LYS A 712 56.71 -9.03 -13.96
C LYS A 712 56.18 -8.91 -15.39
N ASN A 713 56.19 -10.00 -16.14
CA ASN A 713 55.82 -10.06 -17.55
C ASN A 713 54.41 -10.62 -17.77
N VAL A 714 53.73 -11.07 -16.72
CA VAL A 714 52.40 -11.70 -16.83
C VAL A 714 51.21 -10.76 -16.61
N TYR A 715 51.42 -9.51 -16.19
CA TYR A 715 50.35 -8.52 -15.99
C TYR A 715 50.69 -7.15 -16.60
N THR A 716 49.65 -6.33 -16.81
CA THR A 716 49.73 -4.98 -17.36
C THR A 716 48.95 -3.93 -16.57
N THR A 717 48.00 -4.34 -15.73
CA THR A 717 47.21 -3.45 -14.85
C THR A 717 47.35 -3.85 -13.38
N ASP A 718 46.99 -2.95 -12.45
CA ASP A 718 47.00 -3.24 -11.01
C ASP A 718 46.01 -4.35 -10.63
N GLU A 719 44.87 -4.45 -11.32
CA GLU A 719 43.85 -5.50 -11.12
C GLU A 719 44.35 -6.87 -11.60
N GLU A 720 45.04 -6.93 -12.74
CA GLU A 720 45.70 -8.15 -13.23
C GLU A 720 46.86 -8.58 -12.32
N LYS A 721 47.55 -7.62 -11.70
CA LYS A 721 48.59 -7.93 -10.72
C LYS A 721 47.98 -8.52 -9.45
N GLU A 722 46.88 -7.94 -8.98
CA GLU A 722 46.15 -8.43 -7.80
C GLU A 722 45.59 -9.85 -8.01
N SER A 723 45.09 -10.18 -9.21
CA SER A 723 44.68 -11.55 -9.53
C SER A 723 45.85 -12.54 -9.54
N VAL A 724 47.00 -12.16 -10.10
CA VAL A 724 48.22 -12.98 -10.09
C VAL A 724 48.70 -13.22 -8.65
N ASP A 725 48.71 -12.18 -7.82
CA ASP A 725 49.11 -12.28 -6.41
C ASP A 725 48.17 -13.20 -5.61
N LEU A 726 46.85 -13.11 -5.84
CA LEU A 726 45.85 -13.99 -5.22
C LEU A 726 45.99 -15.44 -5.68
N PHE A 727 46.27 -15.67 -6.97
CA PHE A 727 46.51 -16.99 -7.52
C PHE A 727 47.72 -17.67 -6.87
N ILE A 728 48.85 -16.97 -6.75
CA ILE A 728 50.06 -17.48 -6.10
C ILE A 728 49.75 -17.86 -4.64
N ARG A 729 49.12 -16.95 -3.88
CA ARG A 729 48.79 -17.20 -2.46
C ARG A 729 47.85 -18.40 -2.29
N ASN A 730 46.84 -18.52 -3.13
CA ASN A 730 45.87 -19.61 -3.04
C ASN A 730 46.51 -20.95 -3.41
N TYR A 731 47.41 -20.98 -4.40
CA TYR A 731 48.14 -22.19 -4.78
C TYR A 731 49.15 -22.64 -3.72
N GLU A 732 49.92 -21.71 -3.14
CA GLU A 732 50.85 -22.03 -2.05
C GLU A 732 50.09 -22.57 -0.83
N ARG A 733 48.94 -21.96 -0.50
CA ARG A 733 48.09 -22.41 0.59
C ARG A 733 47.48 -23.79 0.36
N SER A 734 47.01 -24.11 -0.85
CA SER A 734 46.48 -25.44 -1.15
C SER A 734 47.54 -26.53 -1.08
N LYS A 735 48.79 -26.21 -1.47
CA LYS A 735 49.95 -27.10 -1.33
C LYS A 735 50.38 -27.32 0.13
N ASP A 736 50.26 -26.31 0.97
CA ASP A 736 50.53 -26.44 2.41
C ASP A 736 49.45 -27.28 3.13
N GLU A 737 48.18 -27.10 2.77
CA GLU A 737 47.06 -27.92 3.30
C GLU A 737 47.15 -29.39 2.82
N GLU A 738 47.58 -29.67 1.58
CA GLU A 738 47.87 -31.04 1.09
C GLU A 738 49.04 -31.73 1.83
N ASN A 739 50.01 -30.96 2.33
CA ASN A 739 51.15 -31.49 3.07
C ASN A 739 50.83 -31.74 4.55
N GLU A 740 49.88 -30.99 5.16
CA GLU A 740 49.41 -31.24 6.53
C GLU A 740 48.53 -32.49 6.63
N ASP A 741 47.71 -32.81 5.63
CA ASP A 741 46.88 -34.04 5.59
C ASP A 741 47.68 -35.33 5.33
N GLN A 742 48.97 -35.23 4.98
CA GLN A 742 49.88 -36.37 4.77
C GLN A 742 50.87 -36.63 5.93
N THR A 743 50.80 -35.84 7.01
CA THR A 743 51.54 -36.04 8.28
C THR A 743 50.64 -36.48 9.41
#